data_AF-A0A2P8F646-F1
#
_entry.id   AF-A0A2P8F646-F1
#
_cell.length_a   1.000
_cell.length_b   1.000
_cell.length_c   1.000
_cell.angle_alpha   90.00
_cell.angle_beta   90.00
_cell.angle_gamma   90.00
#
_symmetry.space_group_name_H-M   'P 1'
#
loop_
_entity.id
_entity.type
_entity.pdbx_description
1 polymer ?
#
loop_
_entity_poly.entity_id
_entity_poly.type
_entity_poly.pdbx_seq_one_letter_code
_entity_poly.pdbx_strand_id
1 'polypeptide(L)'
;MKDGVGLELSVNGSSYRVDVVPGRRLSDVLREDLGLIGTKVGCDAGDCGACTVLVEGEAVCACLTPVVHVAGRHIETVEALAKPGPDALQRAFLRHGAAQCGICTPGMLVAATALIRQTPAPSRAEVEDALGGVLCRCTGYTKIVDAVLDVAGQGAGPEPWNGEAVGARVERLDGVPKVVGTELYGADDAPEGALLVRAVRSPFAHAGFVFGELSGWAEVQGVHVFTAADIPGENSFSVIPAFADQPALAETVARMRGEAVALVAGVPEVVEALDLAEFPITWEALPALEDIHAARAEDSALVHSDRAGNILIKGHVKRGAPLQALEAAAHVVSREMRTGYVEHAYIEPEAGTSWMEGDVLNIRACTQAPIMDRDDTARVLGLSKERVRIRPAATGGGFGSKLDVSLQPLLGLVTLKTGQPARMVYSRRESMASTTKRHPSVMSAQIGADADGRLRGMWFDGDFNTGAYSSWGPTVAVRVPVHASGPYLVRDYRAEARAVHTHGPVSGAFRGFGVPQAAILQETLFDELAEAVGMDRLAFRRLNALSDGDASVCGQVLQGVGIAECLDALSPLWAEGLAAVAAFNAQSDDVKRGLGVASCWYGCGNTALPNPSTIRIGVTAQGKLRLHQGAMDIGQGANTVITQIAADALGLPVHLFELIDADTGVTPDCGKTSASRQTVVTGNAALLAGQALRAQILAMTNMGNAAAIGIEPGLILVSDGTQQARIVLDELDEVAHGYVLMAEESYDPPTSALDENGQGTPYAVYGYGAQLVEVEVDMRLGSVRVLRVEAAHDLGRVINPLLAEGQIEGGIAQGLGLALMEEYIPGRTDNLHDYLIPTIGDMPEIRSILIEKPDPEGPFGAKGLGEHVLIPTAPAILNAIRHASGARIEQLPARPDRVLAAIREAQSDG
;
A
#
# COMPACT_ATOMS: atom_id res chain seq x y z
N MET A 1 37.83 -2.39 -19.70
CA MET A 1 38.16 -1.10 -20.37
C MET A 1 37.56 -0.02 -19.50
N LYS A 2 38.38 0.83 -18.87
CA LYS A 2 37.91 1.86 -17.91
C LYS A 2 37.74 3.25 -18.56
N ASP A 3 38.17 3.42 -19.80
CA ASP A 3 38.08 4.70 -20.50
C ASP A 3 36.74 4.80 -21.25
N GLY A 4 36.08 5.95 -21.15
CA GLY A 4 34.84 6.25 -21.88
C GLY A 4 35.07 6.32 -23.38
N VAL A 5 34.03 5.99 -24.15
CA VAL A 5 34.01 6.13 -25.61
C VAL A 5 32.89 7.09 -25.99
N GLY A 6 33.16 8.01 -26.91
CA GLY A 6 32.14 8.89 -27.46
C GLY A 6 31.17 8.13 -28.34
N LEU A 7 29.91 8.04 -27.90
CA LEU A 7 28.82 7.37 -28.61
C LEU A 7 27.77 8.39 -29.07
N GLU A 8 27.22 8.19 -30.26
CA GLU A 8 26.07 8.95 -30.76
C GLU A 8 24.77 8.16 -30.53
N LEU A 9 23.76 8.82 -29.95
CA LEU A 9 22.44 8.26 -29.65
C LEU A 9 21.36 9.10 -30.32
N SER A 10 20.38 8.47 -30.97
CA SER A 10 19.18 9.14 -31.47
C SER A 10 18.01 8.86 -30.53
N VAL A 11 17.67 9.79 -29.62
CA VAL A 11 16.62 9.61 -28.62
C VAL A 11 15.49 10.62 -28.84
N ASN A 12 14.24 10.14 -28.95
CA ASN A 12 13.04 10.97 -29.11
C ASN A 12 13.13 11.97 -30.28
N GLY A 13 13.80 11.57 -31.37
CA GLY A 13 14.05 12.38 -32.56
C GLY A 13 15.21 13.39 -32.46
N SER A 14 15.95 13.39 -31.35
CA SER A 14 17.12 14.26 -31.12
C SER A 14 18.42 13.45 -31.08
N SER A 15 19.52 14.03 -31.55
CA SER A 15 20.85 13.40 -31.52
C SER A 15 21.65 13.88 -30.31
N TYR A 16 22.22 12.93 -29.56
CA TYR A 16 23.05 13.17 -28.39
C TYR A 16 24.43 12.54 -28.60
N ARG A 17 25.46 13.19 -28.05
CA ARG A 17 26.80 12.61 -27.95
C ARG A 17 27.14 12.47 -26.48
N VAL A 18 27.46 11.24 -26.06
CA VAL A 18 27.77 10.91 -24.67
C VAL A 18 29.13 10.22 -24.59
N ASP A 19 29.95 10.62 -23.62
CA ASP A 19 31.23 9.98 -23.34
C ASP A 19 31.07 9.02 -22.15
N VAL A 20 30.86 7.74 -22.44
CA VAL A 20 30.45 6.74 -21.44
C VAL A 20 31.20 5.42 -21.60
N VAL A 21 31.27 4.62 -20.54
CA VAL A 21 31.79 3.26 -20.62
C VAL A 21 30.82 2.41 -21.48
N PRO A 22 31.29 1.64 -22.48
CA PRO A 22 30.41 0.92 -23.40
C PRO A 22 29.37 0.00 -22.74
N GLY A 23 29.72 -0.57 -21.58
CA GLY A 23 28.87 -1.47 -20.80
C GLY A 23 27.86 -0.78 -19.87
N ARG A 24 27.86 0.56 -19.76
CA ARG A 24 26.89 1.29 -18.92
C ARG A 24 25.48 1.01 -19.42
N ARG A 25 24.53 0.86 -18.49
CA ARG A 25 23.14 0.54 -18.83
C ARG A 25 22.49 1.74 -19.52
N LEU A 26 21.61 1.47 -20.47
CA LEU A 26 20.86 2.50 -21.19
C LEU A 26 19.97 3.29 -20.24
N SER A 27 19.38 2.65 -19.22
CA SER A 27 18.59 3.33 -18.19
C SER A 27 19.36 4.46 -17.51
N ASP A 28 20.64 4.22 -17.16
CA ASP A 28 21.45 5.19 -16.44
C ASP A 28 21.82 6.36 -17.34
N VAL A 29 22.12 6.09 -18.62
CA VAL A 29 22.43 7.13 -19.61
C VAL A 29 21.21 8.00 -19.89
N LEU A 30 20.03 7.38 -20.11
CA LEU A 30 18.79 8.12 -20.35
C LEU A 30 18.44 9.03 -19.16
N ARG A 31 18.57 8.52 -17.93
CA ARG A 31 18.18 9.24 -16.72
C ARG A 31 19.20 10.27 -16.27
N GLU A 32 20.44 9.85 -16.06
CA GLU A 32 21.47 10.67 -15.41
C GLU A 32 22.15 11.62 -16.41
N ASP A 33 22.38 11.21 -17.66
CA ASP A 33 23.10 12.04 -18.64
C ASP A 33 22.14 12.89 -19.49
N LEU A 34 20.97 12.35 -19.84
CA LEU A 34 20.00 13.01 -20.73
C LEU A 34 18.79 13.62 -20.02
N GLY A 35 18.60 13.35 -18.72
CA GLY A 35 17.48 13.87 -17.95
C GLY A 35 16.11 13.29 -18.34
N LEU A 36 16.07 12.16 -19.04
CA LEU A 36 14.85 11.47 -19.48
C LEU A 36 14.35 10.50 -18.41
N ILE A 37 13.93 11.11 -17.30
CA ILE A 37 13.50 10.43 -16.06
C ILE A 37 12.17 9.68 -16.19
N GLY A 38 11.46 9.79 -17.31
CA GLY A 38 10.27 8.99 -17.59
C GLY A 38 10.59 7.50 -17.73
N THR A 39 11.84 7.15 -18.04
CA THR A 39 12.35 5.77 -17.95
C THR A 39 12.57 5.41 -16.48
N LYS A 40 11.59 4.76 -15.85
CA LYS A 40 11.64 4.42 -14.41
C LYS A 40 12.45 3.13 -14.18
N VAL A 41 13.17 3.04 -13.06
CA VAL A 41 13.96 1.86 -12.69
C VAL A 41 13.45 1.30 -11.37
N GLY A 42 13.15 0.00 -11.35
CA GLY A 42 12.56 -0.68 -10.18
C GLY A 42 13.34 -1.89 -9.70
N CYS A 43 13.33 -2.98 -10.47
CA CYS A 43 14.08 -4.21 -10.14
C CYS A 43 15.57 -4.15 -10.52
N ASP A 44 15.91 -3.31 -11.50
CA ASP A 44 17.21 -3.23 -12.16
C ASP A 44 17.76 -4.58 -12.69
N ALA A 45 16.86 -5.53 -12.96
CA ALA A 45 17.18 -6.89 -13.39
C ALA A 45 16.35 -7.38 -14.60
N GLY A 46 15.50 -6.53 -15.17
CA GLY A 46 14.60 -6.88 -16.28
C GLY A 46 13.28 -7.53 -15.87
N ASP A 47 13.05 -7.76 -14.59
CA ASP A 47 11.87 -8.46 -14.08
C ASP A 47 10.58 -7.61 -14.11
N CYS A 48 10.68 -6.30 -13.90
CA CYS A 48 9.49 -5.45 -13.71
C CYS A 48 9.02 -4.64 -14.93
N GLY A 49 9.83 -4.51 -15.99
CA GLY A 49 9.50 -3.74 -17.18
C GLY A 49 9.24 -2.23 -16.99
N ALA A 50 9.47 -1.65 -15.80
CA ALA A 50 9.26 -0.21 -15.59
C ALA A 50 10.18 0.67 -16.47
N CYS A 51 11.33 0.12 -16.87
CA CYS A 51 12.34 0.78 -17.70
C CYS A 51 12.17 0.51 -19.20
N THR A 52 10.99 0.07 -19.63
CA THR A 52 10.74 -0.26 -21.03
C THR A 52 10.85 0.97 -21.92
N VAL A 53 11.67 0.84 -22.97
CA VAL A 53 11.87 1.84 -24.05
C VAL A 53 11.72 1.13 -25.40
N LEU A 54 11.49 1.88 -26.48
CA LEU A 54 11.56 1.30 -27.83
C LEU A 54 12.96 1.51 -28.40
N VAL A 55 13.51 0.48 -29.03
CA VAL A 55 14.72 0.58 -29.84
C VAL A 55 14.42 0.03 -31.23
N GLU A 56 14.43 0.90 -32.24
CA GLU A 56 13.94 0.58 -33.60
C GLU A 56 12.48 0.06 -33.60
N GLY A 57 11.64 0.62 -32.72
CA GLY A 57 10.23 0.24 -32.59
C GLY A 57 9.95 -0.98 -31.71
N GLU A 58 10.98 -1.72 -31.29
CA GLU A 58 10.85 -2.92 -30.44
C GLU A 58 11.02 -2.59 -28.95
N ALA A 59 10.14 -3.11 -28.10
CA ALA A 59 10.20 -2.90 -26.66
C ALA A 59 11.37 -3.66 -26.02
N VAL A 60 12.20 -2.96 -25.25
CA VAL A 60 13.33 -3.54 -24.52
C VAL A 60 13.45 -2.97 -23.11
N CYS A 61 13.98 -3.76 -22.17
CA CYS A 61 14.33 -3.27 -20.84
C CYS A 61 15.63 -2.47 -20.90
N ALA A 62 15.55 -1.14 -20.69
CA ALA A 62 16.73 -0.26 -20.71
C ALA A 62 17.76 -0.65 -19.64
N CYS A 63 17.34 -1.20 -18.49
CA CYS A 63 18.25 -1.64 -17.44
C CYS A 63 19.14 -2.83 -17.86
N LEU A 64 18.70 -3.67 -18.81
CA LEU A 64 19.51 -4.81 -19.29
C LEU A 64 20.28 -4.49 -20.58
N THR A 65 20.14 -3.29 -21.12
CA THR A 65 20.68 -2.93 -22.43
C THR A 65 21.95 -2.10 -22.26
N PRO A 66 23.14 -2.62 -22.65
CA PRO A 66 24.35 -1.80 -22.72
C PRO A 66 24.20 -0.69 -23.76
N VAL A 67 24.60 0.53 -23.42
CA VAL A 67 24.46 1.71 -24.29
C VAL A 67 25.16 1.52 -25.65
N VAL A 68 26.27 0.78 -25.70
CA VAL A 68 26.98 0.50 -26.96
C VAL A 68 26.14 -0.30 -27.97
N HIS A 69 25.19 -1.13 -27.51
CA HIS A 69 24.31 -1.91 -28.40
C HIS A 69 23.23 -1.06 -29.10
N VAL A 70 23.01 0.17 -28.62
CA VAL A 70 22.02 1.10 -29.17
C VAL A 70 22.64 2.34 -29.79
N ALA A 71 23.97 2.40 -29.87
CA ALA A 71 24.68 3.45 -30.58
C ALA A 71 24.23 3.52 -32.05
N GLY A 72 23.87 4.72 -32.50
CA GLY A 72 23.35 4.98 -33.85
C GLY A 72 21.92 4.46 -34.12
N ARG A 73 21.25 3.84 -33.14
CA ARG A 73 19.86 3.36 -33.26
C ARG A 73 18.88 4.40 -32.73
N HIS A 74 17.64 4.34 -33.23
CA HIS A 74 16.55 5.18 -32.76
C HIS A 74 15.95 4.62 -31.47
N ILE A 75 15.87 5.46 -30.44
CA ILE A 75 15.34 5.16 -29.12
C ILE A 75 14.13 6.07 -28.86
N GLU A 76 13.02 5.49 -28.43
CA GLU A 76 11.83 6.24 -27.98
C GLU A 76 11.51 5.91 -26.51
N THR A 77 11.30 6.95 -25.71
CA THR A 77 10.84 6.87 -24.31
C THR A 77 9.42 7.43 -24.21
N VAL A 78 8.82 7.40 -23.00
CA VAL A 78 7.47 7.94 -22.77
C VAL A 78 7.36 9.43 -23.14
N GLU A 79 8.44 10.21 -23.00
CA GLU A 79 8.52 11.62 -23.35
C GLU A 79 8.34 11.88 -24.86
N ALA A 80 8.54 10.87 -25.72
CA ALA A 80 8.22 10.98 -27.15
C ALA A 80 6.71 11.01 -27.42
N LEU A 81 5.91 10.38 -26.55
CA LEU A 81 4.46 10.26 -26.72
C LEU A 81 3.74 11.58 -26.40
N ALA A 82 4.26 12.38 -25.47
CA ALA A 82 3.56 13.50 -24.85
C ALA A 82 3.65 14.86 -25.59
N LYS A 83 3.88 14.92 -26.92
CA LYS A 83 4.16 16.18 -27.64
C LYS A 83 2.96 16.68 -28.50
N PRO A 84 2.29 17.82 -28.19
CA PRO A 84 2.54 18.82 -27.11
C PRO A 84 1.76 18.58 -25.80
N GLY A 85 1.09 17.45 -25.64
CA GLY A 85 0.39 17.02 -24.43
C GLY A 85 0.12 15.52 -24.51
N PRO A 86 -0.69 14.95 -23.59
CA PRO A 86 -1.01 13.52 -23.62
C PRO A 86 -1.51 13.06 -24.99
N ASP A 87 -1.00 11.95 -25.51
CA ASP A 87 -1.51 11.34 -26.75
C ASP A 87 -2.85 10.59 -26.53
N ALA A 88 -3.31 9.84 -27.53
CA ALA A 88 -4.57 9.10 -27.43
C ALA A 88 -4.52 8.00 -26.37
N LEU A 89 -3.39 7.30 -26.25
CA LEU A 89 -3.20 6.21 -25.29
C LEU A 89 -3.08 6.76 -23.86
N GLN A 90 -2.30 7.82 -23.67
CA GLN A 90 -2.18 8.51 -22.39
C GLN A 90 -3.53 9.07 -21.92
N ARG A 91 -4.35 9.63 -22.83
CA ARG A 91 -5.72 10.03 -22.51
C ARG A 91 -6.60 8.84 -22.13
N ALA A 92 -6.51 7.71 -22.82
CA ALA A 92 -7.26 6.52 -22.45
C ALA A 92 -6.88 6.04 -21.05
N PHE A 93 -5.59 6.07 -20.68
CA PHE A 93 -5.14 5.72 -19.33
C PHE A 93 -5.74 6.62 -18.25
N LEU A 94 -5.88 7.92 -18.53
CA LEU A 94 -6.53 8.87 -17.62
C LEU A 94 -8.02 8.56 -17.44
N ARG A 95 -8.77 8.38 -18.54
CA ARG A 95 -10.21 8.08 -18.53
C ARG A 95 -10.55 6.80 -17.76
N HIS A 96 -9.73 5.77 -17.94
CA HIS A 96 -9.93 4.45 -17.32
C HIS A 96 -9.32 4.34 -15.92
N GLY A 97 -8.61 5.36 -15.43
CA GLY A 97 -7.92 5.28 -14.13
C GLY A 97 -6.83 4.21 -14.10
N ALA A 98 -6.20 3.93 -15.25
CA ALA A 98 -5.14 2.93 -15.41
C ALA A 98 -3.79 3.33 -14.80
N ALA A 99 -3.69 4.55 -14.25
CA ALA A 99 -2.54 5.02 -13.47
C ALA A 99 -2.95 5.29 -12.01
N GLN A 100 -2.42 4.49 -11.08
CA GLN A 100 -2.55 4.72 -9.63
C GLN A 100 -1.32 5.45 -9.09
N CYS A 101 -0.31 4.71 -8.60
CA CYS A 101 0.95 5.32 -8.16
C CYS A 101 1.69 5.95 -9.34
N GLY A 102 1.65 5.31 -10.51
CA GLY A 102 2.18 5.82 -11.78
C GLY A 102 3.57 5.31 -12.15
N ILE A 103 4.29 4.62 -11.27
CA ILE A 103 5.70 4.27 -11.51
C ILE A 103 5.90 3.28 -12.68
N CYS A 104 4.97 2.35 -12.88
CA CYS A 104 5.00 1.40 -14.00
C CYS A 104 4.35 1.97 -15.28
N THR A 105 3.63 3.09 -15.18
CA THR A 105 2.81 3.64 -16.26
C THR A 105 3.63 4.00 -17.50
N PRO A 106 4.82 4.64 -17.41
CA PRO A 106 5.67 4.84 -18.57
C PRO A 106 6.01 3.56 -19.34
N GLY A 107 6.45 2.51 -18.64
CA GLY A 107 6.77 1.23 -19.26
C GLY A 107 5.56 0.57 -19.94
N MET A 108 4.39 0.64 -19.29
CA MET A 108 3.12 0.14 -19.85
C MET A 108 2.74 0.88 -21.14
N LEU A 109 2.82 2.21 -21.13
CA LEU A 109 2.48 3.04 -22.30
C LEU A 109 3.41 2.78 -23.47
N VAL A 110 4.72 2.65 -23.21
CA VAL A 110 5.71 2.36 -24.25
C VAL A 110 5.48 0.98 -24.85
N ALA A 111 5.26 -0.06 -24.02
CA ALA A 111 4.96 -1.41 -24.49
C ALA A 111 3.65 -1.47 -25.31
N ALA A 112 2.57 -0.85 -24.81
CA ALA A 112 1.31 -0.75 -25.54
C ALA A 112 1.44 0.03 -26.85
N THR A 113 2.30 1.06 -26.88
CA THR A 113 2.56 1.82 -28.12
C THR A 113 3.19 0.95 -29.20
N ALA A 114 4.13 0.05 -28.83
CA ALA A 114 4.70 -0.90 -29.78
C ALA A 114 3.61 -1.79 -30.39
N LEU A 115 2.71 -2.33 -29.56
CA LEU A 115 1.58 -3.14 -30.01
C LEU A 115 0.65 -2.36 -30.95
N ILE A 116 0.17 -1.19 -30.52
CA ILE A 116 -0.86 -0.42 -31.28
C ILE A 116 -0.33 0.02 -32.65
N ARG A 117 0.96 0.35 -32.76
CA ARG A 117 1.57 0.73 -34.05
C ARG A 117 1.61 -0.44 -35.05
N GLN A 118 1.72 -1.68 -34.56
CA GLN A 118 1.69 -2.88 -35.40
C GLN A 118 0.25 -3.38 -35.64
N THR A 119 -0.58 -3.31 -34.60
CA THR A 119 -1.96 -3.82 -34.56
C THR A 119 -2.88 -2.74 -34.01
N PRO A 120 -3.47 -1.87 -34.85
CA PRO A 120 -4.27 -0.72 -34.39
C PRO A 120 -5.55 -1.05 -33.61
N ALA A 121 -6.03 -2.30 -33.67
CA ALA A 121 -7.20 -2.78 -32.96
C ALA A 121 -6.90 -4.18 -32.37
N PRO A 122 -6.05 -4.26 -31.32
CA PRO A 122 -5.63 -5.53 -30.76
C PRO A 122 -6.78 -6.18 -29.99
N SER A 123 -6.75 -7.51 -29.92
CA SER A 123 -7.58 -8.29 -28.99
C SER A 123 -7.04 -8.18 -27.56
N ARG A 124 -7.89 -8.50 -26.57
CA ARG A 124 -7.49 -8.57 -25.15
C ARG A 124 -6.25 -9.44 -24.94
N ALA A 125 -6.20 -10.61 -25.56
CA ALA A 125 -5.07 -11.53 -25.43
C ALA A 125 -3.76 -10.95 -26.01
N GLU A 126 -3.82 -10.22 -27.13
CA GLU A 126 -2.65 -9.54 -27.69
C GLU A 126 -2.16 -8.40 -26.79
N VAL A 127 -3.07 -7.69 -26.11
CA VAL A 127 -2.70 -6.68 -25.10
C VAL A 127 -2.04 -7.33 -23.89
N GLU A 128 -2.61 -8.41 -23.37
CA GLU A 128 -2.09 -9.14 -22.21
C GLU A 128 -0.70 -9.72 -22.49
N ASP A 129 -0.47 -10.28 -23.69
CA ASP A 129 0.84 -10.78 -24.12
C ASP A 129 1.87 -9.64 -24.25
N ALA A 130 1.53 -8.56 -24.94
CA ALA A 130 2.44 -7.42 -25.14
C ALA A 130 2.84 -6.72 -23.83
N LEU A 131 1.95 -6.70 -22.84
CA LEU A 131 2.18 -6.07 -21.54
C LEU A 131 2.70 -7.04 -20.47
N GLY A 132 2.80 -8.35 -20.77
CA GLY A 132 3.19 -9.38 -19.81
C GLY A 132 4.55 -9.17 -19.14
N GLY A 133 5.45 -8.43 -19.81
CA GLY A 133 6.78 -8.07 -19.28
C GLY A 133 6.80 -6.85 -18.37
N VAL A 134 5.67 -6.17 -18.13
CA VAL A 134 5.60 -4.97 -17.29
C VAL A 134 4.70 -5.24 -16.08
N LEU A 135 5.29 -5.20 -14.88
CA LEU A 135 4.59 -5.50 -13.64
C LEU A 135 3.85 -4.28 -13.09
N CYS A 136 2.64 -4.49 -12.59
CA CYS A 136 1.88 -3.49 -11.84
C CYS A 136 1.39 -4.07 -10.50
N ARG A 137 1.69 -3.36 -9.41
CA ARG A 137 1.28 -3.77 -8.05
C ARG A 137 -0.02 -3.09 -7.57
N CYS A 138 -0.53 -2.13 -8.32
CA CYS A 138 -1.61 -1.23 -7.87
C CYS A 138 -2.97 -1.52 -8.51
N THR A 139 -3.02 -1.78 -9.81
CA THR A 139 -4.28 -1.70 -10.58
C THR A 139 -4.99 -3.04 -10.77
N GLY A 140 -4.31 -4.17 -10.58
CA GLY A 140 -4.87 -5.46 -10.99
C GLY A 140 -5.02 -5.62 -12.51
N TYR A 141 -4.33 -4.79 -13.30
CA TYR A 141 -4.21 -4.83 -14.77
C TYR A 141 -5.49 -4.61 -15.60
N THR A 142 -6.69 -4.92 -15.10
CA THR A 142 -7.96 -4.82 -15.86
C THR A 142 -8.13 -3.47 -16.56
N LYS A 143 -8.05 -2.37 -15.80
CA LYS A 143 -8.18 -1.00 -16.34
C LYS A 143 -7.06 -0.63 -17.31
N ILE A 144 -5.87 -1.20 -17.18
CA ILE A 144 -4.75 -0.99 -18.12
C ILE A 144 -5.11 -1.62 -19.47
N VAL A 145 -5.60 -2.86 -19.45
CA VAL A 145 -6.03 -3.56 -20.67
C VAL A 145 -7.19 -2.81 -21.33
N ASP A 146 -8.19 -2.40 -20.54
CA ASP A 146 -9.36 -1.66 -21.05
C ASP A 146 -8.95 -0.32 -21.69
N ALA A 147 -7.96 0.39 -21.11
CA ALA A 147 -7.43 1.62 -21.68
C ALA A 147 -6.75 1.41 -23.03
N VAL A 148 -6.00 0.31 -23.21
CA VAL A 148 -5.35 -0.02 -24.49
C VAL A 148 -6.39 -0.37 -25.55
N LEU A 149 -7.41 -1.17 -25.19
CA LEU A 149 -8.51 -1.55 -26.08
C LEU A 149 -9.37 -0.34 -26.49
N ASP A 150 -9.48 0.67 -25.62
CA ASP A 150 -10.26 1.91 -25.84
C ASP A 150 -9.40 3.10 -26.30
N VAL A 151 -8.24 2.88 -26.93
CA VAL A 151 -7.37 3.99 -27.39
C VAL A 151 -8.09 4.97 -28.33
N ALA A 152 -9.02 4.48 -29.15
CA ALA A 152 -9.82 5.28 -30.07
C ALA A 152 -11.01 5.99 -29.41
N GLY A 153 -11.31 5.70 -28.14
CA GLY A 153 -12.37 6.35 -27.38
C GLY A 153 -12.17 7.86 -27.30
N GLN A 154 -13.27 8.62 -27.31
CA GLN A 154 -13.26 10.08 -27.29
C GLN A 154 -13.93 10.63 -26.03
N GLY A 155 -13.39 11.76 -25.54
CA GLY A 155 -13.96 12.58 -24.48
C GLY A 155 -13.59 12.13 -23.07
N ALA A 156 -13.17 13.07 -22.21
CA ALA A 156 -13.34 12.89 -20.77
C ALA A 156 -14.85 12.90 -20.46
N GLY A 157 -15.27 12.24 -19.38
CA GLY A 157 -16.63 12.42 -18.87
C GLY A 157 -16.92 13.90 -18.61
N PRO A 158 -18.18 14.34 -18.61
CA PRO A 158 -18.51 15.73 -18.29
C PRO A 158 -17.91 16.09 -16.93
N GLU A 159 -17.31 17.28 -16.83
CA GLU A 159 -16.85 17.79 -15.54
C GLU A 159 -18.06 17.92 -14.59
N PRO A 160 -17.90 17.54 -13.32
CA PRO A 160 -18.99 17.68 -12.35
C PRO A 160 -19.32 19.15 -12.15
N TRP A 161 -20.61 19.46 -12.00
CA TRP A 161 -21.09 20.79 -11.68
C TRP A 161 -20.78 21.14 -10.22
N ASN A 162 -20.94 22.41 -9.83
CA ASN A 162 -20.69 22.87 -8.46
C ASN A 162 -21.50 22.05 -7.45
N GLY A 163 -20.83 21.41 -6.49
CA GLY A 163 -21.51 20.58 -5.48
C GLY A 163 -21.89 19.17 -5.95
N GLU A 164 -21.41 18.73 -7.13
CA GLU A 164 -21.67 17.40 -7.68
C GLU A 164 -20.37 16.59 -7.90
N ALA A 165 -19.27 16.98 -7.26
CA ALA A 165 -17.99 16.27 -7.37
C ALA A 165 -18.06 14.90 -6.68
N VAL A 166 -18.67 14.78 -5.51
CA VAL A 166 -18.80 13.53 -4.75
C VAL A 166 -19.77 12.56 -5.44
N GLY A 167 -19.23 11.43 -5.89
CA GLY A 167 -19.93 10.41 -6.69
C GLY A 167 -19.62 10.49 -8.18
N ALA A 168 -18.96 11.55 -8.64
CA ALA A 168 -18.53 11.66 -10.03
C ALA A 168 -17.27 10.81 -10.32
N ARG A 169 -17.18 10.31 -11.56
CA ARG A 169 -16.01 9.59 -12.09
C ARG A 169 -14.94 10.59 -12.57
N VAL A 170 -14.46 11.42 -11.65
CA VAL A 170 -13.44 12.42 -11.97
C VAL A 170 -12.11 11.70 -12.23
N GLU A 171 -11.44 12.06 -13.33
CA GLU A 171 -10.06 11.65 -13.58
C GLU A 171 -9.16 12.13 -12.43
N ARG A 172 -8.06 11.42 -12.20
CA ARG A 172 -7.16 11.80 -11.12
C ARG A 172 -6.56 13.18 -11.36
N LEU A 173 -6.63 14.05 -10.36
CA LEU A 173 -6.04 15.39 -10.42
C LEU A 173 -4.52 15.37 -10.59
N ASP A 174 -3.88 14.29 -10.13
CA ASP A 174 -2.45 14.02 -10.25
C ASP A 174 -2.12 13.03 -11.39
N GLY A 175 -3.05 12.80 -12.33
CA GLY A 175 -2.91 11.77 -13.37
C GLY A 175 -1.96 12.15 -14.50
N VAL A 176 -2.00 13.41 -14.96
CA VAL A 176 -1.24 13.86 -16.14
C VAL A 176 0.28 13.65 -15.98
N PRO A 177 0.93 14.09 -14.88
CA PRO A 177 2.38 13.88 -14.70
C PRO A 177 2.79 12.41 -14.77
N LYS A 178 1.92 11.48 -14.34
CA LYS A 178 2.17 10.04 -14.34
C LYS A 178 2.16 9.45 -15.75
N VAL A 179 1.20 9.83 -16.58
CA VAL A 179 1.09 9.29 -17.95
C VAL A 179 2.11 9.90 -18.91
N VAL A 180 2.54 11.14 -18.69
CA VAL A 180 3.56 11.80 -19.53
C VAL A 180 5.00 11.57 -19.05
N GLY A 181 5.18 10.92 -17.89
CA GLY A 181 6.50 10.56 -17.36
C GLY A 181 7.23 11.67 -16.59
N THR A 182 6.55 12.77 -16.26
CA THR A 182 7.15 13.92 -15.53
C THR A 182 6.93 13.89 -14.01
N GLU A 183 6.16 12.92 -13.50
CA GLU A 183 6.02 12.71 -12.05
C GLU A 183 7.38 12.36 -11.42
N LEU A 184 7.69 13.00 -10.28
CA LEU A 184 8.99 12.94 -9.63
C LEU A 184 8.98 12.01 -8.41
N TYR A 185 9.60 10.84 -8.56
CA TYR A 185 9.80 9.84 -7.51
C TYR A 185 11.12 10.08 -6.76
N GLY A 186 11.36 9.33 -5.68
CA GLY A 186 12.50 9.59 -4.80
C GLY A 186 13.88 9.49 -5.47
N ALA A 187 13.98 8.72 -6.56
CA ALA A 187 15.22 8.50 -7.32
C ALA A 187 15.38 9.44 -8.54
N ASP A 188 14.41 10.31 -8.82
CA ASP A 188 14.37 11.08 -10.07
C ASP A 188 15.06 12.46 -10.00
N ASP A 189 15.35 12.95 -8.80
CA ASP A 189 15.88 14.29 -8.60
C ASP A 189 16.86 14.31 -7.42
N ALA A 190 17.96 15.05 -7.58
CA ALA A 190 18.96 15.28 -6.54
C ALA A 190 19.60 16.67 -6.69
N PRO A 191 19.88 17.38 -5.59
CA PRO A 191 20.63 18.64 -5.66
C PRO A 191 22.01 18.45 -6.32
N GLU A 192 22.48 19.49 -7.01
CA GLU A 192 23.82 19.49 -7.60
C GLU A 192 24.89 19.24 -6.52
N GLY A 193 25.86 18.38 -6.83
CA GLY A 193 26.92 17.99 -5.90
C GLY A 193 26.49 17.02 -4.80
N ALA A 194 25.30 16.42 -4.88
CA ALA A 194 24.85 15.43 -3.90
C ALA A 194 25.78 14.21 -3.81
N LEU A 195 26.25 13.92 -2.61
CA LEU A 195 27.03 12.70 -2.32
C LEU A 195 26.12 11.47 -2.44
N LEU A 196 26.61 10.42 -3.08
CA LEU A 196 25.94 9.13 -3.11
C LEU A 196 26.19 8.39 -1.80
N VAL A 197 25.11 7.91 -1.17
CA VAL A 197 25.16 7.16 0.09
C VAL A 197 24.86 5.68 -0.16
N ARG A 198 25.64 4.80 0.48
CA ARG A 198 25.41 3.35 0.55
C ARG A 198 25.48 2.89 2.00
N ALA A 199 24.59 2.00 2.39
CA ALA A 199 24.65 1.34 3.69
C ALA A 199 25.45 0.03 3.59
N VAL A 200 26.39 -0.16 4.51
CA VAL A 200 27.00 -1.48 4.78
C VAL A 200 26.01 -2.25 5.64
N ARG A 201 25.61 -3.45 5.20
CA ARG A 201 24.53 -4.22 5.81
C ARG A 201 24.97 -5.61 6.24
N SER A 202 24.37 -6.12 7.32
CA SER A 202 24.59 -7.48 7.78
C SER A 202 24.14 -8.51 6.74
N PRO A 203 25.00 -9.49 6.37
CA PRO A 203 24.59 -10.60 5.53
C PRO A 203 23.94 -11.75 6.35
N PHE A 204 23.97 -11.68 7.68
CA PHE A 204 23.51 -12.74 8.60
C PHE A 204 22.20 -12.38 9.29
N ALA A 205 21.40 -13.40 9.63
CA ALA A 205 20.20 -13.24 10.44
C ALA A 205 20.52 -12.77 11.87
N HIS A 206 21.66 -13.18 12.43
CA HIS A 206 22.14 -12.73 13.74
C HIS A 206 23.66 -12.79 13.76
N ALA A 207 24.34 -11.69 14.04
CA ALA A 207 25.80 -11.65 14.08
C ALA A 207 26.34 -10.52 14.96
N GLY A 208 27.40 -10.83 15.71
CA GLY A 208 28.30 -9.81 16.23
C GLY A 208 29.21 -9.28 15.11
N PHE A 209 29.71 -8.06 15.25
CA PHE A 209 30.70 -7.52 14.34
C PHE A 209 31.68 -6.55 15.01
N VAL A 210 32.85 -6.41 14.39
CA VAL A 210 33.89 -5.46 14.78
C VAL A 210 34.46 -4.79 13.54
N PHE A 211 34.62 -3.47 13.60
CA PHE A 211 35.27 -2.71 12.53
C PHE A 211 36.80 -2.78 12.63
N GLY A 212 37.47 -2.79 11.47
CA GLY A 212 38.91 -2.58 11.36
C GLY A 212 39.29 -1.09 11.28
N GLU A 213 40.37 -0.77 10.57
CA GLU A 213 40.83 0.61 10.38
C GLU A 213 39.97 1.36 9.35
N LEU A 214 38.85 1.94 9.82
CA LEU A 214 37.89 2.67 8.97
C LEU A 214 38.50 3.93 8.35
N SER A 215 39.21 4.76 9.13
CA SER A 215 39.72 6.06 8.66
C SER A 215 40.74 5.92 7.53
N GLY A 216 41.68 4.98 7.68
CA GLY A 216 42.68 4.70 6.63
C GLY A 216 42.04 4.14 5.35
N TRP A 217 41.04 3.26 5.49
CA TRP A 217 40.29 2.76 4.34
C TRP A 217 39.52 3.88 3.63
N ALA A 218 38.84 4.74 4.38
CA ALA A 218 38.07 5.87 3.86
C ALA A 218 38.95 6.86 3.08
N GLU A 219 40.14 7.19 3.61
CA GLU A 219 41.11 8.06 2.94
C GLU A 219 41.62 7.47 1.62
N VAL A 220 41.96 6.17 1.60
CA VAL A 220 42.42 5.46 0.40
C VAL A 220 41.33 5.43 -0.69
N GLN A 221 40.08 5.19 -0.30
CA GLN A 221 38.95 5.13 -1.21
C GLN A 221 38.41 6.52 -1.61
N GLY A 222 38.78 7.59 -0.89
CA GLY A 222 38.29 8.94 -1.13
C GLY A 222 36.81 9.12 -0.74
N VAL A 223 36.38 8.50 0.36
CA VAL A 223 35.00 8.53 0.84
C VAL A 223 34.90 8.89 2.32
N HIS A 224 33.70 9.20 2.77
CA HIS A 224 33.34 9.34 4.18
C HIS A 224 32.71 8.04 4.69
N VAL A 225 33.01 7.68 5.93
CA VAL A 225 32.41 6.54 6.63
C VAL A 225 31.75 7.03 7.91
N PHE A 226 30.53 6.59 8.16
CA PHE A 226 29.77 6.90 9.39
C PHE A 226 29.30 5.61 10.06
N THR A 227 29.33 5.59 11.38
CA THR A 227 28.89 4.46 12.21
C THR A 227 27.86 4.94 13.25
N ALA A 228 27.36 4.04 14.08
CA ALA A 228 26.49 4.41 15.20
C ALA A 228 27.11 5.50 16.12
N ALA A 229 28.44 5.56 16.24
CA ALA A 229 29.14 6.57 17.03
C ALA A 229 29.01 7.99 16.47
N ASP A 230 28.64 8.14 15.20
CA ASP A 230 28.44 9.44 14.56
C ASP A 230 27.04 10.01 14.80
N ILE A 231 26.09 9.18 15.24
CA ILE A 231 24.70 9.56 15.48
C ILE A 231 24.66 10.50 16.70
N PRO A 232 24.24 11.78 16.52
CA PRO A 232 24.30 12.77 17.59
C PRO A 232 23.10 12.70 18.56
N GLY A 233 21.99 12.06 18.16
CA GLY A 233 20.79 11.89 18.96
C GLY A 233 20.65 10.49 19.53
N GLU A 234 19.43 9.98 19.56
CA GLU A 234 19.14 8.62 20.05
C GLU A 234 19.17 7.63 18.88
N ASN A 235 20.09 6.66 18.91
CA ASN A 235 20.20 5.61 17.89
C ASN A 235 19.10 4.55 18.04
N SER A 236 17.83 4.97 18.00
CA SER A 236 16.66 4.10 18.04
C SER A 236 15.45 4.80 17.43
N PHE A 237 14.66 4.06 16.66
CA PHE A 237 13.39 4.52 16.11
C PHE A 237 12.34 3.40 16.17
N SER A 238 11.06 3.79 16.09
CA SER A 238 9.92 2.89 15.83
C SER A 238 8.69 3.73 15.54
N VAL A 239 7.79 3.17 14.73
CA VAL A 239 6.48 3.75 14.41
C VAL A 239 5.59 4.00 15.63
N ILE A 240 5.89 3.36 16.77
CA ILE A 240 5.26 3.64 18.06
C ILE A 240 6.37 3.97 19.07
N PRO A 241 6.54 5.23 19.49
CA PRO A 241 7.68 5.66 20.31
C PRO A 241 7.91 4.86 21.60
N ALA A 242 6.84 4.35 22.21
CA ALA A 242 6.91 3.53 23.43
C ALA A 242 7.54 2.14 23.21
N PHE A 243 7.67 1.69 21.96
CA PHE A 243 8.27 0.43 21.57
C PHE A 243 9.55 0.61 20.75
N ALA A 244 10.13 1.81 20.69
CA ALA A 244 11.37 2.09 19.95
C ALA A 244 12.53 1.17 20.37
N ASP A 245 12.93 0.31 19.45
CA ASP A 245 13.92 -0.74 19.67
C ASP A 245 14.86 -0.98 18.46
N GLN A 246 14.60 -0.35 17.31
CA GLN A 246 15.40 -0.52 16.10
C GLN A 246 16.45 0.58 15.97
N PRO A 247 17.76 0.25 15.90
CA PRO A 247 18.79 1.25 15.68
C PRO A 247 18.79 1.76 14.22
N ALA A 248 19.19 3.01 14.03
CA ALA A 248 19.46 3.56 12.69
C ALA A 248 20.72 2.95 12.08
N LEU A 249 21.75 2.73 12.91
CA LEU A 249 22.93 1.94 12.60
C LEU A 249 23.21 1.01 13.78
N ALA A 250 23.31 -0.29 13.56
CA ALA A 250 23.64 -1.22 14.64
C ALA A 250 25.03 -0.90 15.22
N GLU A 251 25.19 -1.13 16.52
CA GLU A 251 26.42 -0.75 17.25
C GLU A 251 27.48 -1.86 17.21
N THR A 252 27.12 -3.06 17.68
CA THR A 252 28.05 -4.21 17.76
C THR A 252 27.41 -5.54 17.39
N VAL A 253 26.08 -5.62 17.34
CA VAL A 253 25.32 -6.82 17.00
C VAL A 253 24.22 -6.44 16.02
N ALA A 254 24.17 -7.14 14.90
CA ALA A 254 23.06 -7.12 13.97
C ALA A 254 22.10 -8.28 14.29
N ARG A 255 20.81 -7.98 14.43
CA ARG A 255 19.73 -8.91 14.78
C ARG A 255 18.90 -9.35 13.57
N MET A 256 19.19 -8.83 12.39
CA MET A 256 18.58 -9.29 11.14
C MET A 256 19.55 -9.17 9.95
N ARG A 257 19.30 -9.98 8.92
CA ARG A 257 19.91 -9.78 7.60
C ARG A 257 19.41 -8.45 7.03
N GLY A 258 20.29 -7.67 6.43
CA GLY A 258 19.95 -6.36 5.86
C GLY A 258 20.00 -5.20 6.84
N GLU A 259 20.31 -5.45 8.12
CA GLU A 259 20.48 -4.37 9.10
C GLU A 259 21.69 -3.50 8.77
N ALA A 260 21.52 -2.19 8.77
CA ALA A 260 22.60 -1.24 8.48
C ALA A 260 23.54 -1.12 9.68
N VAL A 261 24.86 -1.18 9.43
CA VAL A 261 25.90 -1.07 10.48
C VAL A 261 26.81 0.13 10.28
N ALA A 262 26.98 0.58 9.03
CA ALA A 262 27.74 1.77 8.67
C ALA A 262 27.21 2.39 7.38
N LEU A 263 27.56 3.65 7.13
CA LEU A 263 27.31 4.35 5.87
C LEU A 263 28.63 4.66 5.18
N VAL A 264 28.64 4.58 3.86
CA VAL A 264 29.71 5.10 2.99
C VAL A 264 29.11 6.20 2.12
N ALA A 265 29.74 7.37 2.09
CA ALA A 265 29.28 8.50 1.30
C ALA A 265 30.44 9.17 0.53
N GLY A 266 30.21 9.52 -0.72
CA GLY A 266 31.23 10.14 -1.58
C GLY A 266 30.63 10.59 -2.90
N VAL A 267 31.47 11.12 -3.81
CA VAL A 267 31.00 11.45 -5.16
C VAL A 267 30.48 10.18 -5.86
N PRO A 268 29.40 10.26 -6.66
CA PRO A 268 28.74 9.08 -7.22
C PRO A 268 29.68 8.10 -7.92
N GLU A 269 30.59 8.60 -8.77
CA GLU A 269 31.49 7.78 -9.58
C GLU A 269 32.48 6.99 -8.71
N VAL A 270 32.86 7.53 -7.55
CA VAL A 270 33.75 6.84 -6.60
C VAL A 270 32.97 5.76 -5.87
N VAL A 271 31.78 6.10 -5.33
CA VAL A 271 30.97 5.16 -4.53
C VAL A 271 30.44 4.00 -5.37
N GLU A 272 30.03 4.24 -6.62
CA GLU A 272 29.59 3.20 -7.54
C GLU A 272 30.71 2.22 -7.95
N ALA A 273 31.97 2.67 -7.89
CA ALA A 273 33.13 1.85 -8.20
C ALA A 273 33.65 1.03 -7.00
N LEU A 274 33.11 1.24 -5.79
CA LEU A 274 33.55 0.52 -4.59
C LEU A 274 33.11 -0.94 -4.59
N ASP A 275 34.00 -1.81 -4.12
CA ASP A 275 33.61 -3.13 -3.64
C ASP A 275 33.36 -3.08 -2.13
N LEU A 276 32.08 -3.04 -1.74
CA LEU A 276 31.69 -3.04 -0.32
C LEU A 276 32.03 -4.36 0.40
N ALA A 277 32.39 -5.43 -0.31
CA ALA A 277 32.89 -6.65 0.31
C ALA A 277 34.31 -6.45 0.91
N GLU A 278 35.05 -5.45 0.45
CA GLU A 278 36.36 -5.07 1.00
C GLU A 278 36.24 -4.07 2.18
N PHE A 279 35.02 -3.72 2.59
CA PHE A 279 34.81 -2.84 3.75
C PHE A 279 35.43 -3.49 5.01
N PRO A 280 36.19 -2.75 5.82
CA PRO A 280 36.92 -3.29 6.96
C PRO A 280 35.99 -3.64 8.13
N ILE A 281 35.31 -4.78 8.02
CA ILE A 281 34.42 -5.37 9.01
C ILE A 281 34.69 -6.87 9.15
N THR A 282 34.71 -7.35 10.39
CA THR A 282 34.74 -8.79 10.69
C THR A 282 33.43 -9.18 11.35
N TRP A 283 32.81 -10.25 10.84
CA TRP A 283 31.55 -10.78 11.34
C TRP A 283 31.76 -12.06 12.15
N GLU A 284 31.00 -12.22 13.22
CA GLU A 284 30.83 -13.46 13.98
C GLU A 284 29.36 -13.87 13.92
N ALA A 285 29.05 -14.89 13.11
CA ALA A 285 27.68 -15.41 13.01
C ALA A 285 27.26 -16.04 14.35
N LEU A 286 26.08 -15.65 14.85
CA LEU A 286 25.51 -16.12 16.10
C LEU A 286 24.29 -17.02 15.83
N PRO A 287 23.89 -17.88 16.78
CA PRO A 287 22.66 -18.67 16.65
C PRO A 287 21.44 -17.76 16.46
N ALA A 288 20.66 -18.01 15.41
CA ALA A 288 19.45 -17.26 15.08
C ALA A 288 18.19 -18.03 15.48
N LEU A 289 17.15 -17.29 15.86
CA LEU A 289 15.80 -17.80 16.09
C LEU A 289 15.02 -17.52 14.82
N GLU A 290 14.88 -18.51 13.94
CA GLU A 290 14.40 -18.27 12.57
C GLU A 290 12.87 -18.22 12.46
N ASP A 291 12.14 -18.77 13.42
CA ASP A 291 10.68 -18.82 13.43
C ASP A 291 10.05 -18.69 14.82
N ILE A 292 8.72 -18.62 14.85
CA ILE A 292 7.90 -18.49 16.07
C ILE A 292 8.13 -19.69 17.00
N HIS A 293 8.24 -20.91 16.46
CA HIS A 293 8.40 -22.11 17.28
C HIS A 293 9.73 -22.07 18.04
N ALA A 294 10.83 -21.72 17.38
CA ALA A 294 12.13 -21.52 18.01
C ALA A 294 12.10 -20.39 19.04
N ALA A 295 11.45 -19.26 18.74
CA ALA A 295 11.36 -18.11 19.64
C ALA A 295 10.48 -18.34 20.89
N ARG A 296 9.52 -19.27 20.82
CA ARG A 296 8.57 -19.57 21.90
C ARG A 296 8.91 -20.84 22.70
N ALA A 297 10.00 -21.53 22.36
CA ALA A 297 10.49 -22.68 23.13
C ALA A 297 10.82 -22.28 24.59
N GLU A 298 10.67 -23.22 25.53
CA GLU A 298 10.82 -22.98 26.98
C GLU A 298 12.21 -22.41 27.35
N ASP A 299 13.28 -22.95 26.74
CA ASP A 299 14.67 -22.53 26.93
C ASP A 299 15.19 -21.61 25.82
N SER A 300 14.29 -20.91 25.11
CA SER A 300 14.68 -20.04 23.99
C SER A 300 15.56 -18.86 24.47
N ALA A 301 16.60 -18.55 23.70
CA ALA A 301 17.34 -17.31 23.87
C ALA A 301 16.43 -16.10 23.65
N LEU A 302 16.78 -14.94 24.20
CA LEU A 302 16.02 -13.72 24.00
C LEU A 302 16.63 -12.87 22.89
N VAL A 303 15.82 -12.43 21.93
CA VAL A 303 16.22 -11.43 20.90
C VAL A 303 16.50 -10.08 21.58
N HIS A 304 15.65 -9.72 22.53
CA HIS A 304 15.74 -8.54 23.38
C HIS A 304 15.71 -8.98 24.84
N SER A 305 16.72 -8.61 25.62
CA SER A 305 16.92 -9.12 26.99
C SER A 305 15.80 -8.78 27.97
N ASP A 306 14.98 -7.78 27.66
CA ASP A 306 13.84 -7.30 28.45
C ASP A 306 12.48 -7.88 27.99
N ARG A 307 12.47 -8.73 26.94
CA ARG A 307 11.24 -9.30 26.35
C ARG A 307 11.10 -10.78 26.67
N ALA A 308 10.55 -11.09 27.85
CA ALA A 308 10.35 -12.46 28.30
C ALA A 308 9.57 -13.32 27.27
N GLY A 309 10.11 -14.50 26.95
CA GLY A 309 9.53 -15.42 25.97
C GLY A 309 9.46 -14.87 24.54
N ASN A 310 10.30 -13.88 24.23
CA ASN A 310 10.32 -13.15 22.96
C ASN A 310 8.96 -12.49 22.61
N ILE A 311 8.12 -12.18 23.60
CA ILE A 311 6.83 -11.51 23.36
C ILE A 311 7.03 -10.00 23.47
N LEU A 312 6.77 -9.28 22.38
CA LEU A 312 6.73 -7.82 22.37
C LEU A 312 5.52 -7.33 23.20
N ILE A 313 4.33 -7.81 22.83
CA ILE A 313 3.05 -7.44 23.43
C ILE A 313 1.97 -8.48 23.08
N LYS A 314 0.91 -8.52 23.89
CA LYS A 314 -0.30 -9.32 23.69
C LYS A 314 -1.51 -8.41 23.58
N GLY A 315 -2.42 -8.70 22.65
CA GLY A 315 -3.77 -8.13 22.62
C GLY A 315 -4.82 -9.19 22.94
N HIS A 316 -5.93 -8.75 23.50
CA HIS A 316 -6.98 -9.63 24.01
C HIS A 316 -8.36 -8.99 23.86
N VAL A 317 -9.35 -9.78 23.46
CA VAL A 317 -10.78 -9.42 23.54
C VAL A 317 -11.52 -10.62 24.09
N LYS A 318 -12.39 -10.39 25.09
CA LYS A 318 -13.23 -11.40 25.72
C LYS A 318 -14.62 -10.86 26.00
N ARG A 319 -15.63 -11.62 25.61
CA ARG A 319 -17.04 -11.36 25.85
C ARG A 319 -17.75 -12.66 26.23
N GLY A 320 -18.60 -12.62 27.25
CA GLY A 320 -19.39 -13.78 27.66
C GLY A 320 -18.55 -14.97 28.19
N ALA A 321 -19.04 -16.18 27.96
CA ALA A 321 -18.47 -17.44 28.44
C ALA A 321 -18.16 -18.41 27.27
N PRO A 322 -17.10 -18.14 26.47
CA PRO A 322 -16.84 -18.86 25.21
C PRO A 322 -16.69 -20.37 25.37
N LEU A 323 -16.04 -20.85 26.44
CA LEU A 323 -15.88 -22.29 26.66
C LEU A 323 -17.22 -22.99 26.89
N GLN A 324 -18.09 -22.41 27.72
CA GLN A 324 -19.42 -22.97 27.98
C GLN A 324 -20.28 -22.95 26.71
N ALA A 325 -20.16 -21.88 25.91
CA ALA A 325 -20.86 -21.78 24.64
C ALA A 325 -20.38 -22.80 23.60
N LEU A 326 -19.08 -23.12 23.58
CA LEU A 326 -18.50 -24.17 22.74
C LEU A 326 -18.93 -25.57 23.20
N GLU A 327 -18.91 -25.85 24.52
CA GLU A 327 -19.39 -27.12 25.09
C GLU A 327 -20.88 -27.37 24.81
N ALA A 328 -21.68 -26.30 24.79
CA ALA A 328 -23.11 -26.37 24.52
C ALA A 328 -23.49 -26.28 23.02
N ALA A 329 -22.52 -26.04 22.14
CA ALA A 329 -22.78 -25.93 20.70
C ALA A 329 -23.16 -27.30 20.11
N ALA A 330 -24.06 -27.29 19.12
CA ALA A 330 -24.46 -28.51 18.43
C ALA A 330 -23.37 -28.99 17.46
N HIS A 331 -22.65 -28.03 16.87
CA HIS A 331 -21.55 -28.27 15.94
C HIS A 331 -20.36 -27.42 16.35
N VAL A 332 -19.16 -28.01 16.38
CA VAL A 332 -17.90 -27.31 16.64
C VAL A 332 -16.88 -27.75 15.60
N VAL A 333 -16.19 -26.77 15.02
CA VAL A 333 -15.07 -27.00 14.09
C VAL A 333 -13.79 -26.36 14.66
N SER A 334 -12.65 -26.95 14.37
CA SER A 334 -11.35 -26.45 14.85
C SER A 334 -10.23 -26.71 13.86
N ARG A 335 -9.26 -25.79 13.80
CA ARG A 335 -8.06 -25.93 12.96
C ARG A 335 -6.92 -25.00 13.41
N GLU A 336 -5.70 -25.37 13.04
CA GLU A 336 -4.52 -24.50 12.98
C GLU A 336 -4.25 -24.04 11.53
N MET A 337 -3.81 -22.80 11.34
CA MET A 337 -3.48 -22.20 10.04
C MET A 337 -2.15 -21.44 10.13
N ARG A 338 -1.35 -21.55 9.07
CA ARG A 338 -0.03 -20.90 8.96
C ARG A 338 0.08 -20.01 7.73
N THR A 339 0.74 -18.86 7.90
CA THR A 339 1.10 -17.96 6.79
C THR A 339 2.58 -17.61 6.82
N GLY A 340 3.21 -17.51 5.65
CA GLY A 340 4.60 -17.07 5.50
C GLY A 340 4.77 -15.55 5.46
N TYR A 341 6.01 -15.11 5.26
CA TYR A 341 6.31 -13.72 4.95
C TYR A 341 5.79 -13.36 3.55
N VAL A 342 5.24 -12.16 3.41
CA VAL A 342 4.86 -11.57 2.12
C VAL A 342 5.56 -10.23 2.00
N GLU A 343 6.25 -10.04 0.89
CA GLU A 343 6.91 -8.81 0.48
C GLU A 343 5.92 -7.90 -0.24
N HIS A 344 5.92 -6.61 0.09
CA HIS A 344 5.01 -5.62 -0.49
C HIS A 344 5.22 -5.49 -2.00
N ALA A 345 6.47 -5.62 -2.45
CA ALA A 345 6.87 -5.66 -3.86
C ALA A 345 6.36 -4.46 -4.66
N TYR A 346 6.33 -3.28 -4.05
CA TYR A 346 6.17 -2.03 -4.79
C TYR A 346 7.31 -1.86 -5.79
N ILE A 347 7.01 -1.30 -6.95
CA ILE A 347 7.94 -1.24 -8.08
C ILE A 347 9.08 -0.25 -7.83
N GLU A 348 8.85 0.84 -7.09
CA GLU A 348 9.86 1.85 -6.71
C GLU A 348 10.54 1.49 -5.38
N PRO A 349 11.84 1.10 -5.36
CA PRO A 349 12.59 0.96 -4.11
C PRO A 349 12.63 2.25 -3.28
N GLU A 350 13.13 2.17 -2.06
CA GLU A 350 13.35 3.34 -1.21
C GLU A 350 14.36 4.28 -1.87
N ALA A 351 13.99 5.55 -2.04
CA ALA A 351 14.86 6.57 -2.60
C ALA A 351 14.59 7.95 -2.02
N GLY A 352 15.64 8.77 -1.95
CA GLY A 352 15.51 10.17 -1.55
C GLY A 352 16.82 10.95 -1.54
N THR A 353 16.69 12.24 -1.24
CA THR A 353 17.79 13.21 -1.09
C THR A 353 17.64 14.07 0.15
N SER A 354 18.73 14.70 0.58
CA SER A 354 18.72 15.68 1.66
C SER A 354 19.70 16.81 1.41
N TRP A 355 19.42 17.98 2.00
CA TRP A 355 20.25 19.17 1.93
C TRP A 355 19.94 20.13 3.09
N MET A 356 20.85 21.07 3.36
CA MET A 356 20.62 22.16 4.31
C MET A 356 20.02 23.37 3.61
N GLU A 357 18.98 23.96 4.19
CA GLU A 357 18.47 25.28 3.83
C GLU A 357 18.54 26.16 5.08
N GLY A 358 19.57 27.00 5.16
CA GLY A 358 19.91 27.67 6.43
C GLY A 358 20.27 26.64 7.51
N ASP A 359 19.53 26.63 8.61
CA ASP A 359 19.69 25.71 9.73
C ASP A 359 18.72 24.51 9.72
N VAL A 360 17.87 24.43 8.69
CA VAL A 360 16.86 23.38 8.49
C VAL A 360 17.40 22.29 7.56
N LEU A 361 17.40 21.07 8.06
CA LEU A 361 17.64 19.87 7.27
C LEU A 361 16.40 19.52 6.47
N ASN A 362 16.49 19.62 5.15
CA ASN A 362 15.43 19.20 4.23
C ASN A 362 15.72 17.79 3.74
N ILE A 363 14.68 16.95 3.70
CA ILE A 363 14.75 15.60 3.16
C ILE A 363 13.58 15.41 2.21
N ARG A 364 13.88 14.99 0.98
CA ARG A 364 12.90 14.58 -0.02
C ARG A 364 12.98 13.08 -0.24
N ALA A 365 11.92 12.34 0.12
CA ALA A 365 11.91 10.88 0.04
C ALA A 365 10.50 10.33 -0.20
N CYS A 366 10.40 9.11 -0.75
CA CYS A 366 9.15 8.38 -0.80
C CYS A 366 8.69 7.99 0.63
N THR A 367 7.45 8.33 1.00
CA THR A 367 6.94 8.08 2.37
C THR A 367 5.41 8.02 2.42
N GLN A 368 4.88 7.29 3.42
CA GLN A 368 3.47 7.29 3.79
C GLN A 368 3.16 8.14 5.04
N ALA A 369 4.19 8.62 5.75
CA ALA A 369 4.05 9.23 7.08
C ALA A 369 5.05 10.37 7.33
N PRO A 370 4.98 11.48 6.58
CA PRO A 370 6.01 12.51 6.60
C PRO A 370 6.24 13.15 7.98
N ILE A 371 5.20 13.30 8.80
CA ILE A 371 5.32 13.84 10.17
C ILE A 371 6.02 12.85 11.10
N MET A 372 5.78 11.55 10.96
CA MET A 372 6.48 10.53 11.73
C MET A 372 7.95 10.45 11.32
N ASP A 373 8.23 10.47 10.01
CA ASP A 373 9.59 10.51 9.48
C ASP A 373 10.37 11.71 10.04
N ARG A 374 9.74 12.89 10.09
CA ARG A 374 10.34 14.10 10.67
C ARG A 374 10.71 13.87 12.14
N ASP A 375 9.77 13.35 12.92
CA ASP A 375 9.91 13.20 14.35
C ASP A 375 10.98 12.15 14.71
N ASP A 376 10.98 10.99 14.04
CA ASP A 376 12.00 9.95 14.22
C ASP A 376 13.37 10.41 13.71
N THR A 377 13.42 11.08 12.56
CA THR A 377 14.69 11.64 12.05
C THR A 377 15.25 12.70 12.99
N ALA A 378 14.41 13.59 13.52
CA ALA A 378 14.83 14.60 14.50
C ALA A 378 15.37 13.95 15.78
N ARG A 379 14.71 12.90 16.28
CA ARG A 379 15.16 12.12 17.44
C ARG A 379 16.53 11.47 17.21
N VAL A 380 16.69 10.78 16.08
CA VAL A 380 17.95 10.10 15.72
C VAL A 380 19.08 11.12 15.53
N LEU A 381 18.80 12.25 14.90
CA LEU A 381 19.80 13.28 14.59
C LEU A 381 19.96 14.34 15.69
N GLY A 382 19.31 14.19 16.84
CA GLY A 382 19.44 15.13 17.96
C GLY A 382 19.02 16.57 17.60
N LEU A 383 18.07 16.71 16.68
CA LEU A 383 17.52 17.99 16.20
C LEU A 383 16.16 18.26 16.85
N SER A 384 15.76 19.54 16.89
CA SER A 384 14.36 19.86 17.13
C SER A 384 13.53 19.58 15.88
N LYS A 385 12.24 19.32 16.05
CA LYS A 385 11.32 18.99 14.93
C LYS A 385 11.27 20.10 13.89
N GLU A 386 11.39 21.35 14.30
CA GLU A 386 11.37 22.54 13.44
C GLU A 386 12.62 22.66 12.56
N ARG A 387 13.71 21.99 12.96
CA ARG A 387 14.96 21.94 12.18
C ARG A 387 15.01 20.79 11.20
N VAL A 388 13.93 20.01 11.07
CA VAL A 388 13.78 18.93 10.09
C VAL A 388 12.53 19.18 9.28
N ARG A 389 12.65 19.16 7.96
CA ARG A 389 11.54 19.29 7.03
C ARG A 389 11.54 18.10 6.07
N ILE A 390 10.49 17.28 6.15
CA ILE A 390 10.22 16.24 5.17
C ILE A 390 9.37 16.85 4.06
N ARG A 391 9.87 16.74 2.83
CA ARG A 391 9.19 17.13 1.58
C ARG A 391 8.92 15.85 0.78
N PRO A 392 7.75 15.23 0.88
CA PRO A 392 7.53 13.94 0.24
C PRO A 392 7.80 13.96 -1.27
N ALA A 393 8.35 12.87 -1.79
CA ALA A 393 8.34 12.60 -3.22
C ALA A 393 7.06 11.80 -3.58
N ALA A 394 6.73 11.75 -4.87
CA ALA A 394 5.74 10.79 -5.34
C ALA A 394 6.17 9.38 -4.92
N THR A 395 5.21 8.54 -4.54
CA THR A 395 5.49 7.21 -4.01
C THR A 395 4.97 6.15 -4.97
N GLY A 396 5.88 5.35 -5.55
CA GLY A 396 5.63 4.28 -6.51
C GLY A 396 5.08 2.99 -5.89
N GLY A 397 4.12 3.15 -4.98
CA GLY A 397 3.57 2.10 -4.12
C GLY A 397 4.29 2.03 -2.76
N GLY A 398 3.51 1.85 -1.70
CA GLY A 398 4.03 1.65 -0.35
C GLY A 398 3.37 0.47 0.37
N PHE A 399 2.05 0.33 0.23
CA PHE A 399 1.24 -0.78 0.76
C PHE A 399 1.40 -1.05 2.27
N GLY A 400 1.98 -0.09 2.99
CA GLY A 400 2.29 -0.14 4.41
C GLY A 400 3.79 -0.10 4.74
N SER A 401 4.69 -0.58 3.86
CA SER A 401 6.13 -0.63 4.15
C SER A 401 6.74 0.75 4.40
N LYS A 402 6.36 1.74 3.59
CA LYS A 402 6.88 3.13 3.65
C LYS A 402 6.25 3.96 4.78
N LEU A 403 5.60 3.31 5.75
CA LEU A 403 5.22 3.92 7.03
C LEU A 403 6.37 3.91 8.03
N ASP A 404 7.26 2.92 7.91
CA ASP A 404 8.48 2.84 8.70
C ASP A 404 9.55 3.71 8.05
N VAL A 405 10.30 4.42 8.88
CA VAL A 405 11.43 5.23 8.42
C VAL A 405 12.51 4.29 7.83
N SER A 406 13.17 4.73 6.76
CA SER A 406 14.20 3.95 6.08
C SER A 406 15.49 4.76 5.92
N LEU A 407 15.59 5.55 4.86
CA LEU A 407 16.78 6.29 4.46
C LEU A 407 16.88 7.70 5.04
N GLN A 408 15.79 8.24 5.60
CA GLN A 408 15.68 9.62 6.07
C GLN A 408 16.76 9.98 7.12
N PRO A 409 16.91 9.24 8.25
CA PRO A 409 17.97 9.53 9.22
C PRO A 409 19.36 9.29 8.66
N LEU A 410 19.54 8.34 7.73
CA LEU A 410 20.84 8.01 7.13
C LEU A 410 21.32 9.14 6.23
N LEU A 411 20.45 9.64 5.36
CA LEU A 411 20.69 10.82 4.52
C LEU A 411 20.97 12.06 5.37
N GLY A 412 20.12 12.30 6.38
CA GLY A 412 20.27 13.43 7.27
C GLY A 412 21.60 13.44 8.03
N LEU A 413 22.05 12.27 8.50
CA LEU A 413 23.35 12.13 9.16
C LEU A 413 24.50 12.55 8.25
N VAL A 414 24.51 12.07 7.00
CA VAL A 414 25.55 12.42 6.02
C VAL A 414 25.55 13.92 5.77
N THR A 415 24.39 14.51 5.46
CA THR A 415 24.26 15.95 5.17
C THR A 415 24.71 16.83 6.35
N LEU A 416 24.36 16.45 7.59
CA LEU A 416 24.76 17.21 8.77
C LEU A 416 26.27 17.14 9.04
N LYS A 417 26.91 16.00 8.74
CA LYS A 417 28.34 15.79 9.01
C LYS A 417 29.24 16.38 7.93
N THR A 418 28.79 16.38 6.68
CA THR A 418 29.57 16.88 5.54
C THR A 418 29.24 18.32 5.17
N GLY A 419 28.03 18.80 5.49
CA GLY A 419 27.50 20.06 5.01
C GLY A 419 27.12 20.06 3.52
N GLN A 420 27.21 18.89 2.85
CA GLN A 420 26.89 18.72 1.43
C GLN A 420 25.54 18.01 1.28
N PRO A 421 24.81 18.25 0.18
CA PRO A 421 23.63 17.44 -0.12
C PRO A 421 24.00 15.96 -0.28
N ALA A 422 23.03 15.08 -0.06
CA ALA A 422 23.21 13.64 -0.16
C ALA A 422 22.02 12.98 -0.89
N ARG A 423 22.28 11.88 -1.60
CA ARG A 423 21.29 11.05 -2.30
C ARG A 423 21.46 9.58 -1.97
N MET A 424 20.36 8.85 -1.81
CA MET A 424 20.36 7.42 -1.53
C MET A 424 19.23 6.75 -2.31
N VAL A 425 19.54 5.65 -2.98
CA VAL A 425 18.59 4.80 -3.69
C VAL A 425 18.94 3.37 -3.33
N TYR A 426 17.98 2.64 -2.76
CA TYR A 426 18.17 1.24 -2.45
C TYR A 426 18.20 0.43 -3.74
N SER A 427 19.11 -0.54 -3.82
CA SER A 427 18.95 -1.61 -4.80
C SER A 427 17.73 -2.46 -4.46
N ARG A 428 17.14 -3.18 -5.42
CA ARG A 428 16.02 -4.09 -5.11
C ARG A 428 16.39 -5.14 -4.06
N ARG A 429 17.61 -5.68 -4.13
CA ARG A 429 18.16 -6.62 -3.16
C ARG A 429 18.25 -6.03 -1.75
N GLU A 430 18.69 -4.78 -1.67
CA GLU A 430 18.74 -4.02 -0.42
C GLU A 430 17.35 -3.78 0.15
N SER A 431 16.40 -3.37 -0.71
CA SER A 431 14.99 -3.19 -0.36
C SER A 431 14.42 -4.48 0.24
N MET A 432 14.50 -5.61 -0.48
CA MET A 432 13.99 -6.90 0.00
C MET A 432 14.62 -7.36 1.32
N ALA A 433 15.91 -7.09 1.54
CA ALA A 433 16.59 -7.51 2.77
C ALA A 433 16.27 -6.63 3.98
N SER A 434 15.98 -5.34 3.79
CA SER A 434 15.94 -4.36 4.88
C SER A 434 14.56 -3.77 5.17
N THR A 435 13.61 -3.86 4.24
CA THR A 435 12.26 -3.34 4.43
C THR A 435 11.38 -4.32 5.17
N THR A 436 10.30 -3.79 5.76
CA THR A 436 9.37 -4.62 6.50
C THR A 436 8.65 -5.62 5.60
N LYS A 437 8.10 -6.68 6.20
CA LYS A 437 7.26 -7.69 5.53
C LYS A 437 5.91 -7.81 6.23
N ARG A 438 4.94 -8.51 5.63
CA ARG A 438 3.75 -8.97 6.37
C ARG A 438 4.16 -9.99 7.43
N HIS A 439 3.61 -9.88 8.64
CA HIS A 439 3.79 -10.84 9.73
C HIS A 439 3.40 -12.27 9.31
N PRO A 440 4.35 -13.23 9.33
CA PRO A 440 4.02 -14.65 9.38
C PRO A 440 3.18 -14.95 10.62
N SER A 441 2.30 -15.94 10.53
CA SER A 441 1.40 -16.28 11.62
C SER A 441 1.24 -17.78 11.81
N VAL A 442 1.05 -18.18 13.07
CA VAL A 442 0.55 -19.50 13.48
C VAL A 442 -0.70 -19.23 14.30
N MET A 443 -1.85 -19.62 13.80
CA MET A 443 -3.16 -19.30 14.40
C MET A 443 -3.97 -20.57 14.60
N SER A 444 -4.77 -20.62 15.65
CA SER A 444 -5.72 -21.69 15.89
C SER A 444 -7.06 -21.13 16.34
N ALA A 445 -8.14 -21.82 15.95
CA ALA A 445 -9.48 -21.44 16.33
C ALA A 445 -10.39 -22.64 16.60
N GLN A 446 -11.36 -22.44 17.49
CA GLN A 446 -12.53 -23.28 17.69
C GLN A 446 -13.77 -22.41 17.56
N ILE A 447 -14.72 -22.84 16.73
CA ILE A 447 -15.94 -22.07 16.46
C ILE A 447 -17.13 -23.02 16.55
N GLY A 448 -18.15 -22.63 17.32
CA GLY A 448 -19.36 -23.40 17.54
C GLY A 448 -20.63 -22.71 17.04
N ALA A 449 -21.55 -23.50 16.48
CA ALA A 449 -22.90 -23.08 16.12
C ALA A 449 -23.96 -23.99 16.78
N ASP A 450 -25.17 -23.47 16.95
CA ASP A 450 -26.33 -24.28 17.29
C ASP A 450 -26.91 -25.03 16.07
N ALA A 451 -27.92 -25.86 16.31
CA ALA A 451 -28.54 -26.69 15.26
C ALA A 451 -29.24 -25.88 14.16
N ASP A 452 -29.56 -24.60 14.42
CA ASP A 452 -30.13 -23.69 13.44
C ASP A 452 -29.04 -22.92 12.66
N GLY A 453 -27.76 -23.18 12.93
CA GLY A 453 -26.62 -22.52 12.30
C GLY A 453 -26.27 -21.15 12.88
N ARG A 454 -26.79 -20.77 14.06
CA ARG A 454 -26.37 -19.51 14.71
C ARG A 454 -25.09 -19.69 15.49
N LEU A 455 -24.15 -18.78 15.30
CA LEU A 455 -22.87 -18.76 16.02
C LEU A 455 -23.10 -18.59 17.53
N ARG A 456 -22.40 -19.41 18.32
CA ARG A 456 -22.50 -19.45 19.78
C ARG A 456 -21.22 -18.98 20.43
N GLY A 457 -20.13 -19.68 20.13
CA GLY A 457 -18.84 -19.53 20.80
C GLY A 457 -17.70 -19.45 19.80
N MET A 458 -16.69 -18.62 20.09
CA MET A 458 -15.41 -18.62 19.38
C MET A 458 -14.25 -18.49 20.35
N TRP A 459 -13.24 -19.33 20.16
CA TRP A 459 -11.95 -19.29 20.84
C TRP A 459 -10.84 -19.18 19.78
N PHE A 460 -10.04 -18.12 19.83
CA PHE A 460 -8.96 -17.86 18.87
C PHE A 460 -7.64 -17.56 19.59
N ASP A 461 -6.54 -18.13 19.11
CA ASP A 461 -5.17 -17.83 19.49
C ASP A 461 -4.32 -17.58 18.24
N GLY A 462 -3.49 -16.54 18.23
CA GLY A 462 -2.57 -16.28 17.12
C GLY A 462 -1.21 -15.73 17.56
N ASP A 463 -0.13 -16.37 17.12
CA ASP A 463 1.23 -15.84 17.24
C ASP A 463 1.64 -15.24 15.90
N PHE A 464 2.11 -13.99 15.92
CA PHE A 464 2.53 -13.22 14.75
C PHE A 464 4.01 -12.89 14.87
N ASN A 465 4.81 -13.38 13.93
CA ASN A 465 6.25 -13.09 13.90
C ASN A 465 6.45 -11.62 13.53
N THR A 466 7.03 -10.82 14.44
CA THR A 466 7.32 -9.40 14.22
C THR A 466 8.76 -9.15 13.78
N GLY A 467 9.58 -10.20 13.66
CA GLY A 467 10.99 -10.11 13.32
C GLY A 467 11.84 -9.55 14.47
N ALA A 468 13.00 -9.01 14.10
CA ALA A 468 13.98 -8.50 15.06
C ALA A 468 13.50 -7.29 15.88
N TYR A 469 12.60 -6.47 15.34
CA TYR A 469 12.22 -5.18 15.92
C TYR A 469 10.71 -4.96 15.95
N SER A 470 10.28 -4.01 16.78
CA SER A 470 8.88 -3.79 17.13
C SER A 470 7.98 -3.47 15.94
N SER A 471 8.39 -2.49 15.12
CA SER A 471 7.63 -1.90 14.02
C SER A 471 6.11 -1.89 14.35
N TRP A 472 5.29 -2.52 13.51
CA TRP A 472 3.83 -2.58 13.67
C TRP A 472 3.33 -3.80 14.45
N GLY A 473 4.23 -4.56 15.09
CA GLY A 473 3.88 -5.67 15.98
C GLY A 473 2.80 -5.33 17.02
N PRO A 474 2.86 -4.16 17.70
CA PRO A 474 1.82 -3.78 18.66
C PRO A 474 0.45 -3.58 18.02
N THR A 475 0.40 -3.07 16.78
CA THR A 475 -0.86 -2.88 16.07
C THR A 475 -1.47 -4.20 15.65
N VAL A 476 -0.69 -5.16 15.16
CA VAL A 476 -1.20 -6.49 14.79
C VAL A 476 -1.73 -7.23 16.01
N ALA A 477 -1.00 -7.22 17.13
CA ALA A 477 -1.41 -7.89 18.35
C ALA A 477 -2.75 -7.36 18.90
N VAL A 478 -3.00 -6.05 18.82
CA VAL A 478 -4.25 -5.43 19.31
C VAL A 478 -5.39 -5.54 18.29
N ARG A 479 -5.10 -5.39 16.98
CA ARG A 479 -6.13 -5.33 15.94
C ARG A 479 -6.76 -6.69 15.64
N VAL A 480 -5.97 -7.77 15.67
CA VAL A 480 -6.46 -9.12 15.33
C VAL A 480 -7.61 -9.56 16.24
N PRO A 481 -7.51 -9.48 17.59
CA PRO A 481 -8.60 -9.87 18.48
C PRO A 481 -9.90 -9.07 18.29
N VAL A 482 -9.81 -7.82 17.84
CA VAL A 482 -10.98 -6.98 17.53
C VAL A 482 -11.71 -7.45 16.27
N HIS A 483 -10.99 -8.03 15.29
CA HIS A 483 -11.55 -8.37 13.98
C HIS A 483 -11.73 -9.87 13.72
N ALA A 484 -11.09 -10.75 14.50
CA ALA A 484 -11.10 -12.19 14.23
C ALA A 484 -12.49 -12.84 14.30
N SER A 485 -13.49 -12.15 14.87
CA SER A 485 -14.91 -12.53 14.80
C SER A 485 -15.55 -12.31 13.44
N GLY A 486 -14.88 -11.62 12.51
CA GLY A 486 -15.43 -11.19 11.23
C GLY A 486 -16.66 -10.28 11.41
N PRO A 487 -17.35 -9.95 10.31
CA PRO A 487 -18.57 -9.14 10.33
C PRO A 487 -19.82 -9.91 10.84
N TYR A 488 -19.66 -10.73 11.88
CA TYR A 488 -20.68 -11.68 12.33
C TYR A 488 -21.00 -11.56 13.81
N LEU A 489 -22.25 -11.86 14.17
CA LEU A 489 -22.74 -11.79 15.53
C LEU A 489 -22.29 -13.02 16.34
N VAL A 490 -21.17 -12.86 17.06
CA VAL A 490 -20.66 -13.86 18.02
C VAL A 490 -20.82 -13.33 19.44
N ARG A 491 -21.63 -14.02 20.26
CA ARG A 491 -22.01 -13.54 21.60
C ARG A 491 -20.99 -13.92 22.67
N ASP A 492 -20.47 -15.13 22.61
CA ASP A 492 -19.46 -15.63 23.52
C ASP A 492 -18.14 -15.79 22.77
N TYR A 493 -17.15 -14.97 23.12
CA TYR A 493 -15.96 -14.77 22.31
C TYR A 493 -14.73 -14.62 23.18
N ARG A 494 -13.62 -15.26 22.78
CA ARG A 494 -12.28 -14.91 23.25
C ARG A 494 -11.30 -15.00 22.09
N ALA A 495 -10.54 -13.94 21.89
CA ALA A 495 -9.38 -13.94 21.00
C ALA A 495 -8.16 -13.37 21.70
N GLU A 496 -7.00 -13.96 21.44
CA GLU A 496 -5.70 -13.44 21.84
C GLU A 496 -4.74 -13.47 20.65
N ALA A 497 -3.98 -12.39 20.49
CA ALA A 497 -2.90 -12.33 19.52
C ALA A 497 -1.62 -11.82 20.18
N ARG A 498 -0.47 -12.35 19.74
CA ARG A 498 0.84 -12.09 20.34
C ARG A 498 1.82 -11.70 19.25
N ALA A 499 2.49 -10.57 19.40
CA ALA A 499 3.62 -10.21 18.54
C ALA A 499 4.90 -10.81 19.12
N VAL A 500 5.57 -11.66 18.34
CA VAL A 500 6.70 -12.49 18.77
C VAL A 500 7.96 -12.08 18.00
N HIS A 501 9.01 -11.73 18.74
CA HIS A 501 10.32 -11.43 18.15
C HIS A 501 11.03 -12.69 17.65
N THR A 502 11.71 -12.55 16.52
CA THR A 502 12.61 -13.56 15.94
C THR A 502 13.84 -12.85 15.38
N HIS A 503 14.82 -13.58 14.86
CA HIS A 503 15.93 -13.00 14.08
C HIS A 503 15.62 -12.93 12.57
N GLY A 504 14.34 -13.06 12.20
CA GLY A 504 13.87 -12.88 10.83
C GLY A 504 13.67 -11.40 10.46
N PRO A 505 13.28 -11.13 9.19
CA PRO A 505 12.93 -9.78 8.75
C PRO A 505 11.91 -9.12 9.65
N VAL A 506 12.09 -7.81 9.90
CA VAL A 506 11.10 -6.99 10.61
C VAL A 506 9.77 -7.10 9.89
N SER A 507 8.70 -7.34 10.64
CA SER A 507 7.36 -7.33 10.08
C SER A 507 6.64 -6.06 10.47
N GLY A 508 6.06 -5.42 9.45
CA GLY A 508 5.45 -4.11 9.55
C GLY A 508 4.04 -4.10 9.00
N ALA A 509 3.56 -2.90 8.72
CA ALA A 509 2.29 -2.70 8.08
C ALA A 509 2.28 -3.32 6.69
N PHE A 510 1.38 -4.26 6.43
CA PHE A 510 0.96 -4.64 5.09
C PHE A 510 -0.56 -4.56 5.08
N ARG A 511 -1.13 -3.84 4.10
CA ARG A 511 -2.56 -3.74 3.78
C ARG A 511 -3.43 -4.79 4.51
N GLY A 512 -4.18 -4.37 5.54
CA GLY A 512 -5.06 -5.23 6.34
C GLY A 512 -4.53 -5.70 7.69
N PHE A 513 -3.24 -5.53 8.02
CA PHE A 513 -2.66 -5.68 9.38
C PHE A 513 -3.18 -6.87 10.21
N GLY A 514 -2.77 -8.08 9.84
CA GLY A 514 -3.14 -9.30 10.59
C GLY A 514 -4.57 -9.79 10.31
N VAL A 515 -5.49 -8.92 9.91
CA VAL A 515 -6.90 -9.29 9.63
C VAL A 515 -7.01 -10.25 8.43
N PRO A 516 -6.27 -10.10 7.31
CA PRO A 516 -6.24 -11.12 6.27
C PRO A 516 -5.89 -12.52 6.79
N GLN A 517 -4.88 -12.62 7.66
CA GLN A 517 -4.47 -13.89 8.26
C GLN A 517 -5.59 -14.49 9.13
N ALA A 518 -6.19 -13.69 10.02
CA ALA A 518 -7.29 -14.17 10.85
C ALA A 518 -8.52 -14.58 10.03
N ALA A 519 -8.86 -13.81 8.98
CA ALA A 519 -9.98 -14.09 8.09
C ALA A 519 -9.78 -15.40 7.30
N ILE A 520 -8.54 -15.74 6.90
CA ILE A 520 -8.24 -17.02 6.26
C ILE A 520 -8.67 -18.21 7.15
N LEU A 521 -8.27 -18.20 8.42
CA LEU A 521 -8.65 -19.26 9.36
C LEU A 521 -10.16 -19.24 9.65
N GLN A 522 -10.71 -18.06 9.91
CA GLN A 522 -12.12 -17.90 10.23
C GLN A 522 -13.04 -18.37 9.10
N GLU A 523 -12.88 -17.79 7.90
CA GLU A 523 -13.82 -17.98 6.80
C GLU A 523 -13.75 -19.39 6.21
N THR A 524 -12.62 -20.08 6.36
CA THR A 524 -12.53 -21.51 6.00
C THR A 524 -13.24 -22.39 7.02
N LEU A 525 -13.20 -22.05 8.31
CA LEU A 525 -13.99 -22.76 9.33
C LEU A 525 -15.49 -22.49 9.20
N PHE A 526 -15.89 -21.32 8.71
CA PHE A 526 -17.32 -21.02 8.49
C PHE A 526 -17.93 -21.84 7.36
N ASP A 527 -17.17 -22.15 6.31
CA ASP A 527 -17.58 -23.09 5.28
C ASP A 527 -17.84 -24.49 5.87
N GLU A 528 -16.94 -24.96 6.74
CA GLU A 528 -17.07 -26.27 7.38
C GLU A 528 -18.20 -26.32 8.40
N LEU A 529 -18.42 -25.24 9.13
CA LEU A 529 -19.52 -25.15 10.08
C LEU A 529 -20.86 -25.12 9.36
N ALA A 530 -20.95 -24.42 8.21
CA ALA A 530 -22.14 -24.45 7.36
C ALA A 530 -22.46 -25.87 6.88
N GLU A 531 -21.44 -26.62 6.42
CA GLU A 531 -21.60 -28.02 6.02
C GLU A 531 -21.99 -28.93 7.18
N ALA A 532 -21.38 -28.76 8.35
CA ALA A 532 -21.70 -29.55 9.55
C ALA A 532 -23.17 -29.35 9.99
N VAL A 533 -23.69 -28.14 9.85
CA VAL A 533 -25.10 -27.78 10.11
C VAL A 533 -26.02 -28.27 8.99
N GLY A 534 -25.49 -28.48 7.77
CA GLY A 534 -26.28 -28.80 6.58
C GLY A 534 -26.93 -27.57 5.92
N MET A 535 -26.26 -26.41 6.01
CA MET A 535 -26.72 -25.12 5.47
C MET A 535 -25.88 -24.69 4.26
N ASP A 536 -26.49 -23.97 3.32
CA ASP A 536 -25.74 -23.29 2.25
C ASP A 536 -24.71 -22.30 2.84
N ARG A 537 -23.53 -22.24 2.23
CA ARG A 537 -22.36 -21.51 2.74
C ARG A 537 -22.52 -20.00 2.72
N LEU A 538 -23.25 -19.45 1.73
CA LEU A 538 -23.58 -18.03 1.69
C LEU A 538 -24.72 -17.72 2.66
N ALA A 539 -25.74 -18.57 2.71
CA ALA A 539 -26.87 -18.43 3.63
C ALA A 539 -26.42 -18.46 5.11
N PHE A 540 -25.45 -19.30 5.46
CA PHE A 540 -24.85 -19.36 6.80
C PHE A 540 -24.22 -18.03 7.21
N ARG A 541 -23.44 -17.42 6.30
CA ARG A 541 -22.85 -16.09 6.52
C ARG A 541 -23.94 -15.02 6.66
N ARG A 542 -24.96 -15.07 5.80
CA ARG A 542 -26.07 -14.12 5.80
C ARG A 542 -26.94 -14.20 7.05
N LEU A 543 -27.13 -15.39 7.61
CA LEU A 543 -27.83 -15.63 8.88
C LEU A 543 -27.11 -14.99 10.07
N ASN A 544 -25.78 -15.06 10.07
CA ASN A 544 -24.94 -14.62 11.18
C ASN A 544 -24.39 -13.20 11.01
N ALA A 545 -24.68 -12.52 9.89
CA ALA A 545 -24.23 -11.17 9.60
C ALA A 545 -24.65 -10.17 10.69
N LEU A 546 -23.73 -9.29 11.08
CA LEU A 546 -24.05 -8.15 11.94
C LEU A 546 -25.04 -7.21 11.26
N SER A 547 -25.85 -6.54 12.06
CA SER A 547 -26.82 -5.52 11.65
C SER A 547 -26.69 -4.25 12.49
N ASP A 548 -27.34 -3.16 12.05
CA ASP A 548 -27.42 -1.93 12.84
C ASP A 548 -28.08 -2.21 14.20
N GLY A 549 -27.47 -1.71 15.27
CA GLY A 549 -27.90 -1.95 16.65
C GLY A 549 -27.31 -3.21 17.30
N ASP A 550 -26.67 -4.09 16.53
CA ASP A 550 -25.89 -5.18 17.13
C ASP A 550 -24.62 -4.64 17.80
N ALA A 551 -24.17 -5.34 18.83
CA ALA A 551 -22.90 -5.05 19.50
C ALA A 551 -21.79 -5.98 18.99
N SER A 552 -20.65 -5.40 18.62
CA SER A 552 -19.43 -6.14 18.24
C SER A 552 -18.87 -6.97 19.40
N VAL A 553 -17.83 -7.77 19.15
CA VAL A 553 -17.13 -8.52 20.21
C VAL A 553 -16.44 -7.62 21.26
N CYS A 554 -16.26 -6.33 20.95
CA CYS A 554 -15.77 -5.32 21.89
C CYS A 554 -16.91 -4.61 22.65
N GLY A 555 -18.18 -4.98 22.41
CA GLY A 555 -19.34 -4.36 23.04
C GLY A 555 -19.80 -3.05 22.37
N GLN A 556 -19.09 -2.57 21.34
CA GLN A 556 -19.49 -1.40 20.56
C GLN A 556 -20.79 -1.67 19.80
N VAL A 557 -21.81 -0.87 20.03
CA VAL A 557 -23.05 -0.88 19.22
C VAL A 557 -22.78 -0.25 17.87
N LEU A 558 -23.09 -0.97 16.80
CA LEU A 558 -22.73 -0.60 15.43
C LEU A 558 -23.87 0.12 14.69
N GLN A 559 -23.48 0.97 13.75
CA GLN A 559 -24.34 1.64 12.78
C GLN A 559 -23.67 1.58 11.40
N GLY A 560 -24.46 1.76 10.34
CA GLY A 560 -23.97 1.66 8.97
C GLY A 560 -23.45 0.26 8.62
N VAL A 561 -23.99 -0.82 9.17
CA VAL A 561 -23.46 -2.17 8.98
C VAL A 561 -23.94 -2.77 7.65
N GLY A 562 -23.09 -2.77 6.60
CA GLY A 562 -23.52 -3.12 5.23
C GLY A 562 -23.16 -4.53 4.74
N ILE A 563 -22.74 -5.43 5.62
CA ILE A 563 -22.32 -6.78 5.21
C ILE A 563 -23.49 -7.62 4.65
N ALA A 564 -24.70 -7.44 5.18
CA ALA A 564 -25.88 -8.15 4.71
C ALA A 564 -26.17 -7.81 3.25
N GLU A 565 -26.12 -6.52 2.90
CA GLU A 565 -26.30 -6.01 1.55
C GLU A 565 -25.21 -6.49 0.59
N CYS A 566 -23.97 -6.61 1.06
CA CYS A 566 -22.87 -7.21 0.27
C CYS A 566 -23.15 -8.69 -0.06
N LEU A 567 -23.59 -9.48 0.93
CA LEU A 567 -23.92 -10.89 0.73
C LEU A 567 -25.16 -11.08 -0.15
N ASP A 568 -26.18 -10.25 0.04
CA ASP A 568 -27.42 -10.27 -0.75
C ASP A 568 -27.13 -9.96 -2.23
N ALA A 569 -26.21 -9.04 -2.52
CA ALA A 569 -25.78 -8.73 -3.88
C ALA A 569 -25.07 -9.90 -4.59
N LEU A 570 -24.41 -10.78 -3.84
CA LEU A 570 -23.73 -11.97 -4.38
C LEU A 570 -24.66 -13.19 -4.52
N SER A 571 -25.79 -13.22 -3.83
CA SER A 571 -26.69 -14.39 -3.77
C SER A 571 -27.16 -14.90 -5.15
N PRO A 572 -27.57 -14.05 -6.12
CA PRO A 572 -27.92 -14.55 -7.46
C PRO A 572 -26.73 -15.19 -8.19
N LEU A 573 -25.56 -14.54 -8.11
CA LEU A 573 -24.33 -14.99 -8.75
C LEU A 573 -23.80 -16.30 -8.14
N TRP A 574 -24.04 -16.50 -6.84
CA TRP A 574 -23.75 -17.73 -6.11
C TRP A 574 -24.58 -18.90 -6.64
N ALA A 575 -25.91 -18.72 -6.74
CA ALA A 575 -26.79 -19.77 -7.24
C ALA A 575 -26.46 -20.16 -8.69
N GLU A 576 -26.22 -19.16 -9.56
CA GLU A 576 -25.80 -19.38 -10.95
C GLU A 576 -24.43 -20.09 -11.02
N GLY A 577 -23.45 -19.64 -10.22
CA GLY A 577 -22.12 -20.22 -10.17
C GLY A 577 -22.13 -21.67 -9.69
N LEU A 578 -22.90 -22.01 -8.65
CA LEU A 578 -23.01 -23.39 -8.17
C LEU A 578 -23.58 -24.33 -9.25
N ALA A 579 -24.61 -23.87 -9.99
CA ALA A 579 -25.18 -24.64 -11.09
C ALA A 579 -24.17 -24.84 -12.22
N ALA A 580 -23.43 -23.79 -12.60
CA ALA A 580 -22.40 -23.86 -13.64
C ALA A 580 -21.24 -24.78 -13.25
N VAL A 581 -20.74 -24.68 -12.01
CA VAL A 581 -19.68 -25.53 -11.47
C VAL A 581 -20.12 -27.00 -11.44
N ALA A 582 -21.34 -27.29 -10.97
CA ALA A 582 -21.87 -28.65 -10.98
C ALA A 582 -21.98 -29.23 -12.39
N ALA A 583 -22.45 -28.43 -13.36
CA ALA A 583 -22.55 -28.83 -14.76
C ALA A 583 -21.18 -29.11 -15.41
N PHE A 584 -20.15 -28.31 -15.08
CA PHE A 584 -18.78 -28.53 -15.54
C PHE A 584 -18.17 -29.78 -14.90
N ASN A 585 -18.28 -29.92 -13.57
CA ASN A 585 -17.69 -31.04 -12.82
C ASN A 585 -18.30 -32.40 -13.16
N ALA A 586 -19.51 -32.43 -13.72
CA ALA A 586 -20.13 -33.64 -14.23
C ALA A 586 -19.47 -34.17 -15.53
N GLN A 587 -18.64 -33.37 -16.20
CA GLN A 587 -18.03 -33.69 -17.50
C GLN A 587 -16.52 -33.95 -17.42
N SER A 588 -15.88 -33.70 -16.27
CA SER A 588 -14.43 -33.79 -16.12
C SER A 588 -14.06 -34.24 -14.71
N ASP A 589 -13.18 -35.24 -14.61
CA ASP A 589 -12.58 -35.69 -13.34
C ASP A 589 -11.14 -35.22 -13.15
N ASP A 590 -10.43 -34.91 -14.24
CA ASP A 590 -9.05 -34.42 -14.20
C ASP A 590 -8.96 -32.95 -13.78
N VAL A 591 -9.94 -32.15 -14.21
CA VAL A 591 -10.05 -30.73 -13.89
C VAL A 591 -11.40 -30.47 -13.25
N LYS A 592 -11.40 -29.93 -12.03
CA LYS A 592 -12.62 -29.57 -11.30
C LYS A 592 -12.68 -28.07 -11.10
N ARG A 593 -13.89 -27.52 -11.14
CA ARG A 593 -14.16 -26.13 -10.75
C ARG A 593 -14.71 -26.08 -9.34
N GLY A 594 -14.44 -24.94 -8.71
CA GLY A 594 -14.90 -24.65 -7.36
C GLY A 594 -15.44 -23.24 -7.28
N LEU A 595 -16.28 -23.03 -6.28
CA LEU A 595 -16.88 -21.75 -5.96
C LEU A 595 -16.76 -21.54 -4.46
N GLY A 596 -16.17 -20.42 -4.06
CA GLY A 596 -15.97 -20.04 -2.67
C GLY A 596 -16.51 -18.65 -2.42
N VAL A 597 -16.97 -18.43 -1.19
CA VAL A 597 -17.42 -17.13 -0.70
C VAL A 597 -16.65 -16.82 0.58
N ALA A 598 -16.30 -15.56 0.76
CA ALA A 598 -15.79 -15.06 2.02
C ALA A 598 -16.18 -13.61 2.27
N SER A 599 -16.27 -13.21 3.53
CA SER A 599 -16.57 -11.84 3.94
C SER A 599 -15.46 -11.19 4.74
N CYS A 600 -15.55 -9.88 4.90
CA CYS A 600 -14.64 -9.09 5.69
C CYS A 600 -15.32 -7.86 6.30
N TRP A 601 -14.68 -7.34 7.33
CA TRP A 601 -14.82 -5.97 7.78
C TRP A 601 -13.47 -5.41 8.19
N TYR A 602 -13.37 -4.09 8.28
CA TYR A 602 -12.15 -3.45 8.73
C TYR A 602 -12.42 -2.07 9.33
N GLY A 603 -11.88 -1.84 10.53
CA GLY A 603 -11.94 -0.54 11.19
C GLY A 603 -11.08 0.52 10.50
N CYS A 604 -11.69 1.65 10.16
CA CYS A 604 -11.06 2.78 9.48
C CYS A 604 -10.44 3.74 10.51
N GLY A 605 -9.11 3.68 10.70
CA GLY A 605 -8.40 4.48 11.70
C GLY A 605 -7.45 3.69 12.61
N ASN A 606 -6.88 4.37 13.61
CA ASN A 606 -6.10 3.71 14.65
C ASN A 606 -7.03 2.93 15.58
N THR A 607 -6.58 1.77 16.08
CA THR A 607 -7.40 0.94 16.97
C THR A 607 -7.47 1.56 18.35
N ALA A 608 -8.64 2.02 18.78
CA ALA A 608 -8.88 2.51 20.15
C ALA A 608 -7.93 3.64 20.61
N LEU A 609 -7.42 4.42 19.66
CA LEU A 609 -6.47 5.49 19.87
C LEU A 609 -6.87 6.73 19.06
N PRO A 610 -6.61 7.94 19.58
CA PRO A 610 -6.76 9.17 18.80
C PRO A 610 -6.03 9.08 17.46
N ASN A 611 -6.63 9.68 16.43
CA ASN A 611 -6.07 9.70 15.10
C ASN A 611 -6.53 10.93 14.32
N PRO A 612 -6.25 12.16 14.79
CA PRO A 612 -6.75 13.39 14.17
C PRO A 612 -6.18 13.61 12.76
N SER A 613 -6.91 14.41 11.98
CA SER A 613 -6.41 15.07 10.77
C SER A 613 -6.80 16.55 10.77
N THR A 614 -5.93 17.41 10.25
CA THR A 614 -6.19 18.84 10.07
C THR A 614 -6.04 19.23 8.60
N ILE A 615 -7.00 19.97 8.06
CA ILE A 615 -6.97 20.50 6.68
C ILE A 615 -7.03 22.02 6.71
N ARG A 616 -6.25 22.67 5.83
CA ARG A 616 -6.34 24.12 5.59
C ARG A 616 -6.77 24.40 4.15
N ILE A 617 -7.73 25.30 3.99
CA ILE A 617 -8.17 25.82 2.69
C ILE A 617 -8.08 27.34 2.72
N GLY A 618 -7.54 27.95 1.67
CA GLY A 618 -7.43 29.40 1.59
C GLY A 618 -7.56 29.96 0.18
N VAL A 619 -7.97 31.23 0.10
CA VAL A 619 -8.04 32.02 -1.12
C VAL A 619 -7.02 33.16 -1.02
N THR A 620 -6.12 33.25 -2.01
CA THR A 620 -5.14 34.35 -2.12
C THR A 620 -5.81 35.62 -2.63
N ALA A 621 -5.20 36.79 -2.45
CA ALA A 621 -5.68 38.05 -3.06
C ALA A 621 -5.90 37.95 -4.58
N GLN A 622 -5.09 37.15 -5.29
CA GLN A 622 -5.22 36.93 -6.74
C GLN A 622 -6.37 35.98 -7.14
N GLY A 623 -7.15 35.44 -6.19
CA GLY A 623 -8.23 34.50 -6.46
C GLY A 623 -7.81 33.03 -6.64
N LYS A 624 -6.59 32.64 -6.24
CA LYS A 624 -6.19 31.22 -6.22
C LYS A 624 -6.75 30.52 -4.99
N LEU A 625 -7.49 29.44 -5.21
CA LEU A 625 -8.02 28.55 -4.17
C LEU A 625 -7.03 27.41 -3.93
N ARG A 626 -6.53 27.28 -2.70
CA ARG A 626 -5.50 26.29 -2.33
C ARG A 626 -5.99 25.37 -1.22
N LEU A 627 -5.80 24.07 -1.40
CA LEU A 627 -6.08 23.03 -0.41
C LEU A 627 -4.75 22.43 0.07
N HIS A 628 -4.44 22.64 1.34
CA HIS A 628 -3.31 22.01 2.02
C HIS A 628 -3.75 20.67 2.57
N GLN A 629 -3.23 19.60 1.98
CA GLN A 629 -3.54 18.24 2.36
C GLN A 629 -2.28 17.49 2.78
N GLY A 630 -2.16 17.24 4.09
CA GLY A 630 -1.02 16.51 4.68
C GLY A 630 -1.04 15.01 4.46
N ALA A 631 -2.06 14.48 3.77
CA ALA A 631 -2.22 13.05 3.56
C ALA A 631 -1.46 12.62 2.29
N MET A 632 -0.54 11.67 2.43
CA MET A 632 0.20 11.14 1.28
C MET A 632 -0.67 10.32 0.35
N ASP A 633 -0.62 10.63 -0.94
CA ASP A 633 -1.10 9.76 -2.02
C ASP A 633 0.02 8.83 -2.49
N ILE A 634 -0.11 7.54 -2.16
CA ILE A 634 0.81 6.49 -2.61
C ILE A 634 0.28 5.75 -3.84
N GLY A 635 -0.69 6.36 -4.53
CA GLY A 635 -1.39 5.82 -5.68
C GLY A 635 -2.87 5.53 -5.43
N GLN A 636 -3.35 5.57 -4.18
CA GLN A 636 -4.73 5.23 -3.84
C GLN A 636 -5.76 6.30 -4.22
N GLY A 637 -5.34 7.55 -4.44
CA GLY A 637 -6.25 8.61 -4.92
C GLY A 637 -6.73 9.62 -3.88
N ALA A 638 -6.03 9.76 -2.75
CA ALA A 638 -6.36 10.76 -1.74
C ALA A 638 -6.35 12.20 -2.29
N ASN A 639 -5.45 12.49 -3.24
CA ASN A 639 -5.37 13.82 -3.87
C ASN A 639 -6.65 14.19 -4.62
N THR A 640 -7.39 13.20 -5.14
CA THR A 640 -8.64 13.43 -5.86
C THR A 640 -9.85 13.35 -4.92
N VAL A 641 -9.94 12.30 -4.12
CA VAL A 641 -11.10 12.03 -3.24
C VAL A 641 -11.32 13.14 -2.22
N ILE A 642 -10.26 13.61 -1.55
CA ILE A 642 -10.42 14.64 -0.53
C ILE A 642 -10.72 16.00 -1.15
N THR A 643 -10.16 16.28 -2.32
CA THR A 643 -10.47 17.50 -3.08
C THR A 643 -11.91 17.51 -3.57
N GLN A 644 -12.47 16.37 -3.99
CA GLN A 644 -13.91 16.27 -4.30
C GLN A 644 -14.77 16.57 -3.07
N ILE A 645 -14.39 16.07 -1.89
CA ILE A 645 -15.10 16.36 -0.63
C ILE A 645 -15.03 17.86 -0.29
N ALA A 646 -13.84 18.46 -0.38
CA ALA A 646 -13.63 19.90 -0.13
C ALA A 646 -14.40 20.77 -1.13
N ALA A 647 -14.42 20.38 -2.41
CA ALA A 647 -15.11 21.06 -3.49
C ALA A 647 -16.62 21.12 -3.26
N ASP A 648 -17.24 20.00 -2.91
CA ASP A 648 -18.67 19.95 -2.61
C ASP A 648 -19.03 20.67 -1.31
N ALA A 649 -18.18 20.55 -0.30
CA ALA A 649 -18.34 21.28 0.96
C ALA A 649 -18.31 22.81 0.76
N LEU A 650 -17.43 23.30 -0.12
CA LEU A 650 -17.30 24.72 -0.45
C LEU A 650 -18.34 25.19 -1.48
N GLY A 651 -18.81 24.29 -2.36
CA GLY A 651 -19.73 24.57 -3.45
C GLY A 651 -19.06 25.16 -4.70
N LEU A 652 -17.84 24.69 -5.01
CA LEU A 652 -17.05 25.11 -6.17
C LEU A 652 -16.62 23.90 -7.02
N PRO A 653 -16.30 24.10 -8.31
CA PRO A 653 -15.73 23.04 -9.14
C PRO A 653 -14.41 22.51 -8.59
N VAL A 654 -14.22 21.19 -8.68
CA VAL A 654 -13.01 20.51 -8.19
C VAL A 654 -11.72 20.98 -8.89
N HIS A 655 -11.80 21.36 -10.18
CA HIS A 655 -10.64 21.79 -10.96
C HIS A 655 -10.07 23.17 -10.55
N LEU A 656 -10.81 23.95 -9.73
CA LEU A 656 -10.33 25.25 -9.24
C LEU A 656 -9.32 25.11 -8.09
N PHE A 657 -9.21 23.93 -7.48
CA PHE A 657 -8.34 23.71 -6.34
C PHE A 657 -6.88 23.46 -6.78
N GLU A 658 -5.97 24.31 -6.31
CA GLU A 658 -4.52 24.06 -6.34
C GLU A 658 -4.12 23.26 -5.10
N LEU A 659 -3.63 22.04 -5.28
CA LEU A 659 -3.20 21.19 -4.17
C LEU A 659 -1.81 21.59 -3.68
N ILE A 660 -1.69 21.72 -2.36
CA ILE A 660 -0.42 21.86 -1.66
C ILE A 660 -0.14 20.54 -0.95
N ASP A 661 0.97 19.90 -1.33
CA ASP A 661 1.35 18.54 -0.92
C ASP A 661 1.68 18.45 0.58
N ALA A 662 1.92 17.23 1.07
CA ALA A 662 2.15 16.91 2.48
C ALA A 662 3.53 17.32 3.04
N ASP A 663 4.05 18.45 2.57
CA ASP A 663 5.27 19.07 3.07
C ASP A 663 5.06 19.55 4.52
N THR A 664 5.83 18.94 5.43
CA THR A 664 5.74 19.16 6.88
C THR A 664 6.02 20.59 7.34
N GLY A 665 6.59 21.44 6.48
CA GLY A 665 6.88 22.84 6.79
C GLY A 665 5.75 23.81 6.45
N VAL A 666 4.77 23.41 5.62
CA VAL A 666 3.71 24.32 5.14
C VAL A 666 2.30 23.76 5.32
N THR A 667 2.16 22.43 5.37
CA THR A 667 0.87 21.74 5.39
C THR A 667 0.57 21.15 6.77
N PRO A 668 -0.65 21.33 7.32
CA PRO A 668 -1.04 20.71 8.59
C PRO A 668 -1.00 19.17 8.57
N ASP A 669 -0.87 18.55 9.74
CA ASP A 669 -0.79 17.10 9.88
C ASP A 669 -2.15 16.44 9.60
N CYS A 670 -2.21 15.62 8.54
CA CYS A 670 -3.36 14.77 8.23
C CYS A 670 -3.14 13.31 8.66
N GLY A 671 -2.11 13.04 9.46
CA GLY A 671 -1.70 11.72 9.87
C GLY A 671 -1.17 10.84 8.73
N LYS A 672 -0.66 9.68 9.11
CA LYS A 672 -0.13 8.66 8.20
C LYS A 672 -1.18 8.05 7.28
N THR A 673 -0.82 7.80 6.02
CA THR A 673 -1.66 7.06 5.06
C THR A 673 -1.61 5.56 5.35
N SER A 674 -2.49 5.11 6.24
CA SER A 674 -2.67 3.70 6.65
C SER A 674 -4.09 3.46 7.18
N ALA A 675 -4.42 2.22 7.54
CA ALA A 675 -5.65 1.87 8.24
C ALA A 675 -6.95 2.38 7.58
N SER A 676 -6.95 2.56 6.26
CA SER A 676 -8.07 3.00 5.43
C SER A 676 -8.68 4.32 5.90
N ARG A 677 -7.90 5.14 6.61
CA ARG A 677 -8.43 6.27 7.37
C ARG A 677 -8.66 7.52 6.54
N GLN A 678 -7.90 7.73 5.45
CA GLN A 678 -7.81 9.05 4.83
C GLN A 678 -9.16 9.56 4.30
N THR A 679 -9.94 8.73 3.59
CA THR A 679 -11.28 9.10 3.11
C THR A 679 -12.22 9.50 4.23
N VAL A 680 -12.14 8.87 5.40
CA VAL A 680 -13.02 9.17 6.54
C VAL A 680 -12.48 10.37 7.32
N VAL A 681 -11.27 10.26 7.84
CA VAL A 681 -10.76 11.19 8.84
C VAL A 681 -10.31 12.50 8.22
N THR A 682 -9.44 12.42 7.21
CA THR A 682 -9.00 13.61 6.46
C THR A 682 -10.13 14.14 5.58
N GLY A 683 -11.01 13.26 5.09
CA GLY A 683 -12.22 13.68 4.38
C GLY A 683 -13.16 14.51 5.26
N ASN A 684 -13.40 14.13 6.51
CA ASN A 684 -14.17 14.95 7.44
C ASN A 684 -13.48 16.28 7.77
N ALA A 685 -12.15 16.29 7.97
CA ALA A 685 -11.42 17.55 8.14
C ALA A 685 -11.58 18.48 6.92
N ALA A 686 -11.55 17.92 5.70
CA ALA A 686 -11.77 18.67 4.47
C ALA A 686 -13.22 19.15 4.30
N LEU A 687 -14.20 18.32 4.69
CA LEU A 687 -15.62 18.68 4.74
C LEU A 687 -15.84 19.87 5.67
N LEU A 688 -15.29 19.82 6.88
CA LEU A 688 -15.38 20.90 7.87
C LEU A 688 -14.69 22.17 7.37
N ALA A 689 -13.47 22.07 6.85
CA ALA A 689 -12.72 23.22 6.33
C ALA A 689 -13.44 23.89 5.14
N GLY A 690 -14.00 23.09 4.22
CA GLY A 690 -14.77 23.59 3.08
C GLY A 690 -16.06 24.29 3.52
N GLN A 691 -16.78 23.71 4.48
CA GLN A 691 -17.99 24.32 5.06
C GLN A 691 -17.68 25.61 5.82
N ALA A 692 -16.58 25.66 6.57
CA ALA A 692 -16.15 26.84 7.31
C ALA A 692 -15.77 27.99 6.36
N LEU A 693 -14.99 27.72 5.31
CA LEU A 693 -14.66 28.74 4.30
C LEU A 693 -15.91 29.22 3.54
N ARG A 694 -16.83 28.30 3.20
CA ARG A 694 -18.12 28.66 2.61
C ARG A 694 -18.92 29.59 3.51
N ALA A 695 -19.00 29.28 4.81
CA ALA A 695 -19.72 30.11 5.78
C ALA A 695 -19.13 31.53 5.89
N GLN A 696 -17.80 31.65 5.86
CA GLN A 696 -17.13 32.97 5.84
C GLN A 696 -17.53 33.79 4.59
N ILE A 697 -17.47 33.19 3.40
CA ILE A 697 -17.84 33.86 2.14
C ILE A 697 -19.31 34.31 2.17
N LEU A 698 -20.23 33.43 2.60
CA LEU A 698 -21.65 33.74 2.64
C LEU A 698 -21.99 34.82 3.69
N ALA A 699 -21.28 34.85 4.81
CA ALA A 699 -21.43 35.87 5.85
C ALA A 699 -21.06 37.27 5.33
N MET A 700 -20.02 37.38 4.51
CA MET A 700 -19.61 38.67 3.90
C MET A 700 -20.67 39.24 2.96
N THR A 701 -21.51 38.38 2.37
CA THR A 701 -22.57 38.80 1.42
C THR A 701 -23.97 38.75 2.03
N ASN A 702 -24.12 38.35 3.30
CA ASN A 702 -25.41 38.08 3.95
C ASN A 702 -26.33 37.14 3.14
N MET A 703 -25.76 36.16 2.42
CA MET A 703 -26.53 35.21 1.61
C MET A 703 -26.70 33.86 2.33
N GLY A 704 -27.76 33.12 1.99
CA GLY A 704 -28.05 31.82 2.58
C GLY A 704 -27.24 30.66 1.97
N ASN A 705 -27.29 29.50 2.61
CA ASN A 705 -26.54 28.29 2.23
C ASN A 705 -26.80 27.78 0.80
N ALA A 706 -27.93 28.17 0.18
CA ALA A 706 -28.28 27.79 -1.19
C ALA A 706 -27.61 28.67 -2.26
N ALA A 707 -26.90 29.75 -1.87
CA ALA A 707 -26.26 30.64 -2.83
C ALA A 707 -25.09 29.95 -3.56
N ALA A 708 -25.00 30.17 -4.86
CA ALA A 708 -23.89 29.74 -5.69
C ALA A 708 -22.68 30.65 -5.44
N ILE A 709 -21.49 30.05 -5.35
CA ILE A 709 -20.21 30.75 -5.27
C ILE A 709 -19.47 30.52 -6.58
N GLY A 710 -18.82 31.57 -7.10
CA GLY A 710 -17.87 31.51 -8.20
C GLY A 710 -16.60 32.26 -7.80
N ILE A 711 -15.45 31.76 -8.24
CA ILE A 711 -14.15 32.42 -8.04
C ILE A 711 -13.59 32.81 -9.40
N GLU A 712 -13.21 34.08 -9.52
CA GLU A 712 -12.52 34.66 -10.66
C GLU A 712 -11.20 35.30 -10.17
N PRO A 713 -10.25 35.62 -11.06
CA PRO A 713 -9.04 36.35 -10.65
C PRO A 713 -9.38 37.64 -9.90
N GLY A 714 -8.93 37.73 -8.64
CA GLY A 714 -9.15 38.89 -7.76
C GLY A 714 -10.57 39.08 -7.21
N LEU A 715 -11.50 38.13 -7.44
CA LEU A 715 -12.92 38.33 -7.13
C LEU A 715 -13.64 37.02 -6.74
N ILE A 716 -14.51 37.11 -5.74
CA ILE A 716 -15.53 36.08 -5.48
C ILE A 716 -16.92 36.64 -5.82
N LEU A 717 -17.67 35.88 -6.61
CA LEU A 717 -19.07 36.14 -6.96
C LEU A 717 -19.96 35.23 -6.12
N VAL A 718 -20.99 35.80 -5.48
CA VAL A 718 -21.99 35.04 -4.74
C VAL A 718 -23.37 35.41 -5.25
N SER A 719 -24.23 34.43 -5.54
CA SER A 719 -25.59 34.68 -6.01
C SER A 719 -26.59 33.66 -5.48
N ASP A 720 -27.76 34.12 -5.04
CA ASP A 720 -28.89 33.26 -4.65
C ASP A 720 -29.97 33.16 -5.75
N GLY A 721 -29.66 33.61 -6.97
CA GLY A 721 -30.59 33.67 -8.10
C GLY A 721 -31.48 34.91 -8.12
N THR A 722 -31.55 35.69 -7.04
CA THR A 722 -32.32 36.95 -6.95
C THR A 722 -31.42 38.18 -6.79
N GLN A 723 -30.29 38.01 -6.11
CA GLN A 723 -29.26 39.02 -5.90
C GLN A 723 -27.88 38.44 -6.22
N GLN A 724 -26.93 39.34 -6.50
CA GLN A 724 -25.53 39.01 -6.73
C GLN A 724 -24.67 39.98 -5.93
N ALA A 725 -23.67 39.43 -5.23
CA ALA A 725 -22.66 40.18 -4.49
C ALA A 725 -21.27 39.87 -5.04
N ARG A 726 -20.36 40.84 -4.83
CA ARG A 726 -18.97 40.81 -5.29
C ARG A 726 -18.06 41.05 -4.09
N ILE A 727 -17.12 40.15 -3.85
CA ILE A 727 -16.06 40.31 -2.85
C ILE A 727 -14.76 40.56 -3.61
N VAL A 728 -14.25 41.79 -3.56
CA VAL A 728 -12.98 42.17 -4.19
C VAL A 728 -11.85 41.71 -3.27
N LEU A 729 -11.05 40.75 -3.73
CA LEU A 729 -10.08 40.06 -2.88
C LEU A 729 -8.86 40.93 -2.55
N ASP A 730 -8.47 41.84 -3.45
CA ASP A 730 -7.37 42.78 -3.24
C ASP A 730 -7.70 43.88 -2.20
N GLU A 731 -8.97 44.03 -1.81
CA GLU A 731 -9.41 44.96 -0.76
C GLU A 731 -9.44 44.31 0.63
N LEU A 732 -9.17 43.00 0.72
CA LEU A 732 -9.11 42.26 1.98
C LEU A 732 -7.70 42.23 2.53
N ASP A 733 -7.58 42.42 3.85
CA ASP A 733 -6.31 42.24 4.56
C ASP A 733 -5.89 40.76 4.55
N GLU A 734 -4.58 40.51 4.51
CA GLU A 734 -4.05 39.16 4.69
C GLU A 734 -4.37 38.64 6.10
N VAL A 735 -4.96 37.45 6.17
CA VAL A 735 -5.27 36.75 7.42
C VAL A 735 -4.01 36.01 7.92
N ALA A 736 -3.48 35.10 7.11
CA ALA A 736 -2.27 34.34 7.39
C ALA A 736 -1.79 33.60 6.13
N HIS A 737 -0.52 33.24 6.08
CA HIS A 737 0.07 32.37 5.04
C HIS A 737 -0.18 32.85 3.59
N GLY A 738 -0.33 34.17 3.37
CA GLY A 738 -0.64 34.75 2.06
C GLY A 738 -2.11 34.64 1.63
N TYR A 739 -3.02 34.28 2.54
CA TYR A 739 -4.45 34.16 2.29
C TYR A 739 -5.24 35.36 2.80
N VAL A 740 -6.22 35.81 2.01
CA VAL A 740 -7.18 36.85 2.41
C VAL A 740 -8.47 36.26 2.98
N LEU A 741 -8.74 34.98 2.69
CA LEU A 741 -9.77 34.16 3.33
C LEU A 741 -9.18 32.79 3.60
N MET A 742 -9.38 32.25 4.81
CA MET A 742 -8.79 30.98 5.21
C MET A 742 -9.68 30.26 6.24
N ALA A 743 -9.76 28.94 6.11
CA ALA A 743 -10.28 28.06 7.14
C ALA A 743 -9.27 26.93 7.41
N GLU A 744 -9.13 26.54 8.67
CA GLU A 744 -8.32 25.40 9.10
C GLU A 744 -9.11 24.64 10.15
N GLU A 745 -9.46 23.39 9.85
CA GLU A 745 -10.35 22.57 10.67
C GLU A 745 -9.75 21.20 10.92
N SER A 746 -10.09 20.61 12.06
CA SER A 746 -9.61 19.29 12.47
C SER A 746 -10.75 18.34 12.76
N TYR A 747 -10.54 17.06 12.50
CA TYR A 747 -11.44 15.99 12.90
C TYR A 747 -10.64 14.86 13.55
N ASP A 748 -11.08 14.45 14.75
CA ASP A 748 -10.59 13.27 15.46
C ASP A 748 -11.76 12.31 15.67
N PRO A 749 -11.73 11.09 15.11
CA PRO A 749 -12.81 10.13 15.21
C PRO A 749 -13.16 9.78 16.66
N PRO A 750 -14.45 9.68 17.01
CA PRO A 750 -14.86 9.28 18.35
C PRO A 750 -14.51 7.82 18.63
N THR A 751 -13.44 7.58 19.39
CA THR A 751 -13.00 6.25 19.84
C THR A 751 -12.79 6.23 21.36
N SER A 752 -12.76 5.04 21.95
CA SER A 752 -12.41 4.86 23.36
C SER A 752 -11.36 3.76 23.54
N ALA A 753 -10.52 3.93 24.55
CA ALA A 753 -9.55 2.91 24.94
C ALA A 753 -10.29 1.61 25.33
N LEU A 754 -9.68 0.47 25.00
CA LEU A 754 -10.21 -0.83 25.38
C LEU A 754 -9.86 -1.16 26.83
N ASP A 755 -10.80 -1.75 27.56
CA ASP A 755 -10.57 -2.26 28.91
C ASP A 755 -9.74 -3.57 28.93
N GLU A 756 -9.55 -4.15 30.11
CA GLU A 756 -8.79 -5.41 30.28
C GLU A 756 -9.36 -6.61 29.52
N ASN A 757 -10.65 -6.57 29.16
CA ASN A 757 -11.34 -7.59 28.36
C ASN A 757 -11.48 -7.15 26.90
N GLY A 758 -10.79 -6.09 26.48
CA GLY A 758 -10.86 -5.57 25.12
C GLY A 758 -12.20 -4.91 24.78
N GLN A 759 -12.98 -4.48 25.78
CA GLN A 759 -14.29 -3.84 25.56
C GLN A 759 -14.15 -2.32 25.41
N GLY A 760 -14.88 -1.74 24.47
CA GLY A 760 -14.84 -0.31 24.15
C GLY A 760 -15.30 -0.02 22.71
N THR A 761 -14.98 1.19 22.22
CA THR A 761 -15.28 1.67 20.87
C THR A 761 -13.97 1.83 20.09
N PRO A 762 -13.45 0.75 19.49
CA PRO A 762 -12.15 0.78 18.83
C PRO A 762 -12.11 1.62 17.55
N TYR A 763 -13.26 1.83 16.87
CA TYR A 763 -13.34 2.59 15.62
C TYR A 763 -14.65 3.36 15.52
N ALA A 764 -14.61 4.53 14.87
CA ALA A 764 -15.83 5.26 14.50
C ALA A 764 -16.54 4.61 13.30
N VAL A 765 -15.78 4.18 12.29
CA VAL A 765 -16.30 3.66 11.01
C VAL A 765 -15.67 2.31 10.68
N TYR A 766 -16.47 1.38 10.14
CA TYR A 766 -16.00 0.12 9.55
C TYR A 766 -16.39 0.03 8.08
N GLY A 767 -15.46 -0.43 7.23
CA GLY A 767 -15.78 -0.89 5.88
C GLY A 767 -16.17 -2.37 5.88
N TYR A 768 -17.06 -2.77 4.97
CA TYR A 768 -17.54 -4.15 4.84
C TYR A 768 -17.38 -4.65 3.40
N GLY A 769 -17.25 -5.97 3.24
CA GLY A 769 -17.25 -6.55 1.91
C GLY A 769 -17.39 -8.06 1.91
N ALA A 770 -17.76 -8.60 0.76
CA ALA A 770 -17.78 -10.02 0.47
C ALA A 770 -17.31 -10.26 -0.95
N GLN A 771 -16.63 -11.39 -1.16
CA GLN A 771 -16.18 -11.83 -2.48
C GLN A 771 -16.65 -13.25 -2.75
N LEU A 772 -17.05 -13.48 -4.00
CA LEU A 772 -17.29 -14.79 -4.58
C LEU A 772 -16.20 -15.07 -5.62
N VAL A 773 -15.59 -16.24 -5.52
CA VAL A 773 -14.46 -16.62 -6.37
C VAL A 773 -14.73 -17.97 -7.03
N GLU A 774 -14.59 -18.01 -8.36
CA GLU A 774 -14.59 -19.25 -9.14
C GLU A 774 -13.15 -19.63 -9.48
N VAL A 775 -12.80 -20.90 -9.24
CA VAL A 775 -11.47 -21.45 -9.56
C VAL A 775 -11.60 -22.71 -10.41
N GLU A 776 -10.53 -23.00 -11.13
CA GLU A 776 -10.28 -24.29 -11.77
C GLU A 776 -9.06 -24.94 -11.09
N VAL A 777 -9.18 -26.21 -10.73
CA VAL A 777 -8.14 -27.01 -10.06
C VAL A 777 -7.81 -28.20 -10.93
N ASP A 778 -6.54 -28.33 -11.31
CA ASP A 778 -6.00 -29.56 -11.89
C ASP A 778 -5.79 -30.58 -10.77
N MET A 779 -6.58 -31.64 -10.78
CA MET A 779 -6.58 -32.67 -9.73
C MET A 779 -5.31 -33.52 -9.70
N ARG A 780 -4.49 -33.46 -10.76
CA ARG A 780 -3.26 -34.24 -10.93
C ARG A 780 -2.02 -33.44 -10.58
N LEU A 781 -2.03 -32.14 -10.87
CA LEU A 781 -0.90 -31.24 -10.68
C LEU A 781 -1.04 -30.34 -9.44
N GLY A 782 -2.26 -30.16 -8.93
CA GLY A 782 -2.56 -29.20 -7.87
C GLY A 782 -2.51 -27.75 -8.31
N SER A 783 -2.34 -27.45 -9.61
CA SER A 783 -2.35 -26.08 -10.10
C SER A 783 -3.76 -25.50 -10.03
N VAL A 784 -3.86 -24.24 -9.60
CA VAL A 784 -5.12 -23.51 -9.43
C VAL A 784 -5.11 -22.30 -10.34
N ARG A 785 -6.19 -22.12 -11.11
CA ARG A 785 -6.43 -20.92 -11.91
C ARG A 785 -7.68 -20.22 -11.40
N VAL A 786 -7.57 -18.95 -11.02
CA VAL A 786 -8.73 -18.14 -10.66
C VAL A 786 -9.38 -17.67 -11.96
N LEU A 787 -10.69 -17.92 -12.11
CA LEU A 787 -11.41 -17.58 -13.34
C LEU A 787 -12.10 -16.22 -13.22
N ARG A 788 -12.78 -16.03 -12.09
CA ARG A 788 -13.65 -14.87 -11.85
C ARG A 788 -13.70 -14.50 -10.38
N VAL A 789 -13.75 -13.19 -10.11
CA VAL A 789 -14.00 -12.63 -8.78
C VAL A 789 -15.13 -11.60 -8.87
N GLU A 790 -16.20 -11.86 -8.13
CA GLU A 790 -17.32 -10.94 -7.94
C GLU A 790 -17.14 -10.29 -6.55
N ALA A 791 -16.95 -8.98 -6.50
CA ALA A 791 -16.54 -8.27 -5.28
C ALA A 791 -17.56 -7.21 -4.87
N ALA A 792 -18.36 -7.52 -3.86
CA ALA A 792 -19.32 -6.60 -3.26
C ALA A 792 -18.71 -5.90 -2.05
N HIS A 793 -18.59 -4.58 -2.11
CA HIS A 793 -17.97 -3.76 -1.08
C HIS A 793 -18.86 -2.59 -0.69
N ASP A 794 -19.12 -2.45 0.62
CA ASP A 794 -19.88 -1.34 1.17
C ASP A 794 -18.96 -0.20 1.57
N LEU A 795 -19.12 0.90 0.84
CA LEU A 795 -18.29 2.10 0.92
C LEU A 795 -19.03 3.27 1.54
N GLY A 796 -20.26 3.05 2.01
CA GLY A 796 -21.18 4.13 2.29
C GLY A 796 -21.34 4.99 1.04
N ARG A 797 -21.17 6.30 1.14
CA ARG A 797 -21.11 7.14 -0.06
C ARG A 797 -19.81 6.91 -0.84
N VAL A 798 -19.93 6.47 -2.10
CA VAL A 798 -18.79 6.37 -3.01
C VAL A 798 -18.38 7.78 -3.44
N ILE A 799 -17.18 8.21 -3.06
CA ILE A 799 -16.67 9.53 -3.45
C ILE A 799 -16.22 9.55 -4.92
N ASN A 800 -15.49 8.52 -5.35
CA ASN A 800 -15.04 8.38 -6.73
C ASN A 800 -15.13 6.91 -7.16
N PRO A 801 -16.14 6.53 -7.97
CA PRO A 801 -16.31 5.14 -8.40
C PRO A 801 -15.12 4.59 -9.18
N LEU A 802 -14.47 5.42 -10.01
CA LEU A 802 -13.36 5.01 -10.84
C LEU A 802 -12.15 4.57 -10.00
N LEU A 803 -11.83 5.34 -8.95
CA LEU A 803 -10.71 5.02 -8.05
C LEU A 803 -11.07 3.87 -7.10
N ALA A 804 -12.34 3.77 -6.70
CA ALA A 804 -12.82 2.68 -5.85
C ALA A 804 -12.66 1.30 -6.54
N GLU A 805 -13.08 1.19 -7.79
CA GLU A 805 -12.89 -0.02 -8.61
C GLU A 805 -11.40 -0.40 -8.70
N GLY A 806 -10.52 0.56 -9.00
CA GLY A 806 -9.08 0.29 -9.10
C GLY A 806 -8.45 -0.18 -7.77
N GLN A 807 -8.95 0.33 -6.64
CA GLN A 807 -8.53 -0.15 -5.31
C GLN A 807 -8.99 -1.58 -5.04
N ILE A 808 -10.20 -1.96 -5.47
CA ILE A 808 -10.73 -3.33 -5.38
C ILE A 808 -9.89 -4.28 -6.23
N GLU A 809 -9.67 -3.94 -7.51
CA GLU A 809 -8.87 -4.74 -8.44
C GLU A 809 -7.44 -4.98 -7.93
N GLY A 810 -6.77 -3.92 -7.45
CA GLY A 810 -5.45 -4.05 -6.84
C GLY A 810 -5.44 -4.85 -5.52
N GLY A 811 -6.52 -4.77 -4.75
CA GLY A 811 -6.70 -5.58 -3.54
C GLY A 811 -6.81 -7.06 -3.85
N ILE A 812 -7.61 -7.40 -4.87
CA ILE A 812 -7.79 -8.77 -5.36
C ILE A 812 -6.47 -9.32 -5.90
N ALA A 813 -5.70 -8.53 -6.66
CA ALA A 813 -4.38 -8.95 -7.14
C ALA A 813 -3.48 -9.37 -5.97
N GLN A 814 -3.31 -8.52 -4.96
CA GLN A 814 -2.52 -8.84 -3.77
C GLN A 814 -3.08 -10.04 -2.98
N GLY A 815 -4.41 -10.24 -3.01
CA GLY A 815 -5.09 -11.33 -2.33
C GLY A 815 -4.89 -12.67 -3.01
N LEU A 816 -4.89 -12.67 -4.35
CA LEU A 816 -4.52 -13.81 -5.17
C LEU A 816 -3.05 -14.18 -4.93
N GLY A 817 -2.18 -13.17 -4.86
CA GLY A 817 -0.78 -13.30 -4.47
C GLY A 817 -0.62 -14.06 -3.15
N LEU A 818 -1.21 -13.53 -2.07
CA LEU A 818 -1.23 -14.14 -0.73
C LEU A 818 -1.79 -15.58 -0.75
N ALA A 819 -2.80 -15.82 -1.58
CA ALA A 819 -3.48 -17.12 -1.66
C ALA A 819 -2.65 -18.19 -2.34
N LEU A 820 -1.99 -17.89 -3.47
CA LEU A 820 -1.53 -18.92 -4.40
C LEU A 820 -0.01 -18.91 -4.68
N MET A 821 0.69 -17.79 -4.50
CA MET A 821 2.05 -17.65 -5.05
C MET A 821 3.06 -16.92 -4.16
N GLU A 822 2.68 -15.85 -3.49
CA GLU A 822 3.63 -14.96 -2.82
C GLU A 822 4.18 -15.55 -1.51
N GLU A 823 5.50 -15.76 -1.48
CA GLU A 823 6.21 -16.25 -0.29
C GLU A 823 7.64 -15.70 -0.31
N TYR A 824 7.95 -14.81 0.63
CA TYR A 824 9.31 -14.31 0.82
C TYR A 824 10.08 -15.29 1.70
N ILE A 825 11.18 -15.84 1.21
CA ILE A 825 12.03 -16.78 1.95
C ILE A 825 13.28 -16.04 2.41
N PRO A 826 13.43 -15.71 3.71
CA PRO A 826 14.58 -14.99 4.22
C PRO A 826 15.91 -15.63 3.81
N GLY A 827 16.85 -14.80 3.34
CA GLY A 827 18.18 -15.27 2.91
C GLY A 827 18.23 -15.90 1.52
N ARG A 828 17.09 -16.29 0.95
CA ARG A 828 16.98 -16.84 -0.41
C ARG A 828 16.40 -15.83 -1.39
N THR A 829 15.21 -15.31 -1.11
CA THR A 829 14.52 -14.36 -1.98
C THR A 829 15.23 -13.00 -1.96
N ASP A 830 15.63 -12.51 -3.12
CA ASP A 830 16.36 -11.25 -3.20
C ASP A 830 16.04 -10.34 -4.41
N ASN A 831 15.18 -10.76 -5.34
CA ASN A 831 14.62 -9.89 -6.37
C ASN A 831 13.23 -10.40 -6.88
N LEU A 832 12.70 -9.82 -7.96
CA LEU A 832 11.38 -10.18 -8.49
C LEU A 832 11.38 -11.42 -9.40
N HIS A 833 12.54 -11.89 -9.87
CA HIS A 833 12.63 -13.19 -10.58
C HIS A 833 12.41 -14.40 -9.66
N ASP A 834 12.68 -14.27 -8.36
CA ASP A 834 12.52 -15.33 -7.37
C ASP A 834 11.45 -15.03 -6.30
N TYR A 835 10.83 -13.85 -6.35
CA TYR A 835 9.60 -13.50 -5.66
C TYR A 835 8.44 -13.33 -6.65
N LEU A 836 7.64 -14.38 -6.80
CA LEU A 836 6.53 -14.38 -7.76
C LEU A 836 5.38 -13.49 -7.27
N ILE A 837 5.10 -12.42 -8.01
CA ILE A 837 3.91 -11.59 -7.83
C ILE A 837 2.91 -11.82 -8.97
N PRO A 838 1.60 -11.62 -8.74
CA PRO A 838 0.60 -11.72 -9.79
C PRO A 838 0.94 -10.83 -10.99
N THR A 839 1.03 -11.48 -12.15
CA THR A 839 1.22 -10.85 -13.45
C THR A 839 -0.14 -10.60 -14.10
N ILE A 840 -0.14 -9.94 -15.26
CA ILE A 840 -1.36 -9.73 -16.05
C ILE A 840 -2.06 -11.05 -16.42
N GLY A 841 -1.30 -12.14 -16.64
CA GLY A 841 -1.84 -13.44 -17.00
C GLY A 841 -2.44 -14.22 -15.83
N ASP A 842 -2.16 -13.81 -14.59
CA ASP A 842 -2.72 -14.42 -13.38
C ASP A 842 -4.06 -13.80 -12.98
N MET A 843 -4.38 -12.62 -13.52
CA MET A 843 -5.57 -11.88 -13.11
C MET A 843 -6.86 -12.48 -13.69
N PRO A 844 -7.87 -12.74 -12.84
CA PRO A 844 -9.18 -13.19 -13.28
C PRO A 844 -10.02 -12.04 -13.85
N GLU A 845 -11.18 -12.38 -14.42
CA GLU A 845 -12.24 -11.39 -14.63
C GLU A 845 -12.71 -10.86 -13.27
N ILE A 846 -12.71 -9.54 -13.09
CA ILE A 846 -13.12 -8.88 -11.84
C ILE A 846 -14.34 -8.02 -12.11
N ARG A 847 -15.39 -8.22 -11.30
CA ARG A 847 -16.57 -7.35 -11.29
C ARG A 847 -16.73 -6.71 -9.91
N SER A 848 -16.64 -5.39 -9.88
CA SER A 848 -16.86 -4.58 -8.67
C SER A 848 -18.34 -4.25 -8.51
N ILE A 849 -18.90 -4.52 -7.33
CA ILE A 849 -20.27 -4.18 -6.94
C ILE A 849 -20.18 -3.21 -5.76
N LEU A 850 -20.44 -1.94 -6.01
CA LEU A 850 -20.34 -0.88 -5.01
C LEU A 850 -21.66 -0.78 -4.25
N ILE A 851 -21.64 -1.10 -2.96
CA ILE A 851 -22.78 -1.00 -2.05
C ILE A 851 -22.68 0.35 -1.31
N GLU A 852 -23.78 1.08 -1.25
CA GLU A 852 -23.84 2.38 -0.59
C GLU A 852 -24.74 2.36 0.65
N LYS A 853 -24.23 1.84 1.78
CA LYS A 853 -24.90 1.97 3.09
C LYS A 853 -24.20 3.06 3.92
N PRO A 854 -24.76 4.28 3.96
CA PRO A 854 -24.06 5.43 4.53
C PRO A 854 -23.76 5.25 6.02
N ASP A 855 -22.59 5.75 6.43
CA ASP A 855 -22.17 5.80 7.84
C ASP A 855 -22.36 7.22 8.40
N PRO A 856 -22.98 7.40 9.57
CA PRO A 856 -23.18 8.74 10.15
C PRO A 856 -21.89 9.51 10.46
N GLU A 857 -20.78 8.81 10.70
CA GLU A 857 -19.48 9.45 11.00
C GLU A 857 -18.66 9.74 9.75
N GLY A 858 -19.03 9.19 8.58
CA GLY A 858 -18.31 9.40 7.33
C GLY A 858 -18.62 10.73 6.65
N PRO A 859 -17.67 11.38 5.94
CA PRO A 859 -17.98 12.58 5.16
C PRO A 859 -18.96 12.22 4.04
N PHE A 860 -20.11 12.89 4.02
CA PHE A 860 -21.25 12.55 3.16
C PHE A 860 -21.75 11.09 3.29
N GLY A 861 -21.42 10.41 4.38
CA GLY A 861 -21.74 9.00 4.58
C GLY A 861 -20.66 8.02 4.11
N ALA A 862 -19.48 8.49 3.68
CA ALA A 862 -18.43 7.65 3.08
C ALA A 862 -17.61 6.83 4.09
N LYS A 863 -17.10 5.68 3.64
CA LYS A 863 -16.24 4.77 4.42
C LYS A 863 -14.86 4.63 3.79
N GLY A 864 -13.93 4.07 4.57
CA GLY A 864 -12.59 3.72 4.08
C GLY A 864 -12.58 2.42 3.26
N LEU A 865 -11.91 2.44 2.12
CA LEU A 865 -11.84 1.30 1.18
C LEU A 865 -10.52 0.52 1.25
N GLY A 866 -9.43 1.23 1.55
CA GLY A 866 -8.05 0.83 1.26
C GLY A 866 -7.75 -0.65 1.48
N GLU A 867 -8.00 -1.19 2.67
CA GLU A 867 -7.47 -2.50 3.06
C GLU A 867 -8.45 -3.65 2.99
N HIS A 868 -9.74 -3.39 3.21
CA HIS A 868 -10.71 -4.46 3.38
C HIS A 868 -10.96 -5.23 2.07
N VAL A 869 -10.69 -4.62 0.93
CA VAL A 869 -10.75 -5.27 -0.40
C VAL A 869 -9.81 -6.45 -0.61
N LEU A 870 -8.74 -6.55 0.18
CA LEU A 870 -7.80 -7.68 0.15
C LEU A 870 -8.29 -8.87 0.98
N ILE A 871 -8.97 -8.59 2.09
CA ILE A 871 -9.22 -9.54 3.18
C ILE A 871 -10.00 -10.79 2.71
N PRO A 872 -11.09 -10.69 1.93
CA PRO A 872 -11.90 -11.86 1.60
C PRO A 872 -11.33 -12.68 0.43
N THR A 873 -10.33 -12.19 -0.32
CA THR A 873 -9.86 -12.85 -1.55
C THR A 873 -9.23 -14.21 -1.27
N ALA A 874 -8.23 -14.27 -0.37
CA ALA A 874 -7.55 -15.51 -0.04
C ALA A 874 -8.48 -16.57 0.56
N PRO A 875 -9.31 -16.29 1.60
CA PRO A 875 -10.24 -17.29 2.10
C PRO A 875 -11.27 -17.75 1.05
N ALA A 876 -11.77 -16.86 0.19
CA ALA A 876 -12.70 -17.25 -0.87
C ALA A 876 -12.04 -18.21 -1.89
N ILE A 877 -10.77 -17.97 -2.25
CA ILE A 877 -9.99 -18.89 -3.09
C ILE A 877 -9.84 -20.25 -2.41
N LEU A 878 -9.47 -20.30 -1.12
CA LEU A 878 -9.32 -21.57 -0.40
C LEU A 878 -10.63 -22.35 -0.28
N ASN A 879 -11.74 -21.64 -0.01
CA ASN A 879 -13.08 -22.23 0.00
C ASN A 879 -13.48 -22.77 -1.38
N ALA A 880 -13.06 -22.10 -2.45
CA ALA A 880 -13.28 -22.56 -3.82
C ALA A 880 -12.43 -23.81 -4.13
N ILE A 881 -11.15 -23.86 -3.74
CA ILE A 881 -10.28 -25.03 -3.89
C ILE A 881 -10.89 -26.23 -3.15
N ARG A 882 -11.35 -26.03 -1.90
CA ARG A 882 -12.01 -27.08 -1.11
C ARG A 882 -13.29 -27.57 -1.78
N HIS A 883 -14.12 -26.66 -2.31
CA HIS A 883 -15.32 -27.04 -3.06
C HIS A 883 -15.00 -27.87 -4.32
N ALA A 884 -13.93 -27.52 -5.04
CA ALA A 884 -13.54 -28.23 -6.26
C ALA A 884 -12.99 -29.65 -5.97
N SER A 885 -12.21 -29.78 -4.90
CA SER A 885 -11.26 -30.89 -4.75
C SER A 885 -11.28 -31.61 -3.41
N GLY A 886 -12.01 -31.08 -2.42
CA GLY A 886 -11.96 -31.55 -1.02
C GLY A 886 -10.72 -31.13 -0.24
N ALA A 887 -9.70 -30.56 -0.91
CA ALA A 887 -8.43 -30.20 -0.29
C ALA A 887 -8.59 -29.14 0.81
N ARG A 888 -8.03 -29.42 1.99
CA ARG A 888 -7.94 -28.50 3.12
C ARG A 888 -6.53 -27.93 3.19
N ILE A 889 -6.39 -26.63 2.93
CA ILE A 889 -5.09 -25.96 2.96
C ILE A 889 -4.85 -25.39 4.35
N GLU A 890 -3.76 -25.78 5.00
CA GLU A 890 -3.39 -25.33 6.35
C GLU A 890 -2.16 -24.41 6.36
N GLN A 891 -1.48 -24.27 5.22
CA GLN A 891 -0.32 -23.40 5.05
C GLN A 891 -0.39 -22.64 3.73
N LEU A 892 -0.36 -21.31 3.82
CA LEU A 892 -0.31 -20.42 2.65
C LEU A 892 1.12 -20.04 2.28
N PRO A 893 1.38 -19.76 0.98
CA PRO A 893 0.44 -19.87 -0.14
C PRO A 893 0.07 -21.31 -0.51
N ALA A 894 -1.11 -21.50 -1.11
CA ALA A 894 -1.62 -22.77 -1.65
C ALA A 894 -0.92 -23.10 -2.99
N ARG A 895 0.39 -23.31 -2.92
CA ARG A 895 1.23 -23.69 -4.06
C ARG A 895 0.79 -25.04 -4.63
N PRO A 896 1.07 -25.34 -5.92
CA PRO A 896 0.67 -26.61 -6.53
C PRO A 896 1.09 -27.86 -5.76
N ASP A 897 2.31 -27.86 -5.17
CA ASP A 897 2.80 -28.96 -4.34
C ASP A 897 1.96 -29.17 -3.07
N ARG A 898 1.55 -28.09 -2.42
CA ARG A 898 0.72 -28.12 -1.19
C ARG A 898 -0.73 -28.49 -1.50
N VAL A 899 -1.29 -27.95 -2.58
CA VAL A 899 -2.65 -28.30 -3.04
C VAL A 899 -2.72 -29.78 -3.40
N LEU A 900 -1.77 -30.28 -4.19
CA LEU A 900 -1.74 -31.69 -4.58
C LEU A 900 -1.60 -32.63 -3.38
N ALA A 901 -0.80 -32.26 -2.38
CA ALA A 901 -0.70 -33.02 -1.13
C ALA A 901 -2.05 -33.08 -0.40
N ALA A 902 -2.72 -31.94 -0.25
CA ALA A 902 -4.03 -31.85 0.40
C ALA A 902 -5.15 -32.57 -0.37
N ILE A 903 -5.10 -32.59 -1.71
CA ILE A 903 -6.02 -33.38 -2.55
C ILE A 903 -5.87 -34.88 -2.24
N ARG A 904 -4.63 -35.37 -2.17
CA ARG A 904 -4.35 -36.80 -1.92
C ARG A 904 -4.80 -37.24 -0.53
N GLU A 905 -4.65 -36.36 0.46
CA GLU A 905 -5.15 -36.59 1.81
C GLU A 905 -6.68 -36.68 1.82
N ALA A 906 -7.37 -35.71 1.21
CA ALA A 906 -8.84 -35.71 1.12
C ALA A 906 -9.40 -36.96 0.40
N GLN A 907 -8.69 -37.47 -0.61
CA GLN A 907 -9.06 -38.71 -1.30
C GLN A 907 -8.78 -39.99 -0.51
N SER A 908 -7.91 -39.93 0.52
CA SER A 908 -7.61 -41.06 1.39
C SER A 908 -8.58 -41.19 2.56
N ASP A 909 -9.20 -40.06 2.95
CA ASP A 909 -10.17 -39.98 4.05
C ASP A 909 -11.63 -40.26 3.64
N GLY A 910 -11.95 -40.19 2.34
CA GLY A 910 -13.26 -40.48 1.77
C GLY A 910 -13.35 -41.87 1.15
#